data_AF-A0AAD5ZAC7-F1
#
_entry.id   AF-A0AAD5ZAC7-F1
#
_cell.length_a   1.000
_cell.length_b   1.000
_cell.length_c   1.000
_cell.angle_alpha   90.00
_cell.angle_beta   90.00
_cell.angle_gamma   90.00
#
_symmetry.space_group_name_H-M   'P 1'
#
loop_
_entity.id
_entity.type
_entity.pdbx_description
1 polymer ?
#
loop_
_entity_poly.entity_id
_entity_poly.type
_entity_poly.pdbx_seq_one_letter_code
_entity_poly.pdbx_strand_id
1 'polypeptide(L)'
;MDEEIAAIEKNDTWKLVELLEGCQPIGVKWVYKKKMNAEGKIERYKARLVAKGYRQKAGIDYDEVFAPVARMETIRLLISLAAQFKWPIYQMDVKSAFLNGVLEEEVYVEQPPGYMKAGKETQVLKLKKALYGLKQAPRAWNSRIDTYLKKNKFKQCPYEHALYVKEKEGNLLYIALYVDDLIFMGNNEKMIKEFKEVMTREFEMTDLGLMKYFLGLEVRQENAGIFVSQEAYAKEILKKYKMDECNPVSTPMELGAKLSKFEGGDRVDASKYQSLVGRLRYLTCTRPDIAYSVGVVSRFMEEPKYSHWKAIKRILRYIKGTEALGLFYSNSEEYKLMGYSDSDWCGDVDDRKSTSGYVFYMGDTAFTWASKKQPIVTLSTCEAEYVAASWCVAHTIWLRNLLRELKLPQHEATEIQVDNKSAIELAKNPVVATIPSWVFRGAQNTADKVFVALPEKYEDGLPVLSWVFNYFPCDKTKIIIIYIMPSQGLSDPRNLVLNKYLSHCATHKFQAEKLVHMAEDFARGIIEVITQHGPKNLVMGKAANRDDASIVIQEANLSCKLWFISNGNLVFTREVNFDKLNPAPTSSMRSQSNGQTTEVPLSTSGRSNSESTIGEGDDDLDGSLNEMLHAASVEADNFEKMAAEIFGVQKKVAGLVTKLAKKLEQKEQQIRELKEILQREKQEKDQLRRQINEIQHEKNEEIEQVMIERDLLRSQRDEYLNQIQVENERRFALEKQVSDFELIVKDLKVMSASAEDRIESLQADYYNLQQERDNLLKKTEELCMQRENMHSGSALKSEFSKEELQQATQNFSESLKIGQGGFGSVYKGSLHQTTVAIKLLHSESLQGISQFQQEITILSNVRHPNLVTLIGACSEVWALVYEYLSNGSLEDRLTCSNDTPPLTWQARSRIIGEICLALIFLHSNKPQLVVHGDLKPENILLDTNLVSKLGDFGISRLLKQPDTTITAYFQTSNPAGTFSYVDPEYLRTGILTPKSDIYSFGIIILRLLTGKPPLNIVGQVQDAMRNGILLSVIDKSAGSWPHEQANELAKIALRCTELSRSQRPDLITEVWAVVKPLMESATACGEPRVQGSELEEGHIPSHFICPILQDVMQDPYIAADGFTYEADAIRRWLSGGHNTSPMTNLPLQHCNLIPNLVLRSAIQEWLQQHPQT
;
A
#
# COMPACT_ATOMS: atom_id res chain seq x y z
N MET A 1 30.67 34.37 11.76
CA MET A 1 29.41 34.03 11.06
C MET A 1 29.43 34.63 9.67
N ASP A 2 29.86 35.88 9.58
CA ASP A 2 30.56 36.62 8.51
C ASP A 2 31.05 35.79 7.31
N GLU A 3 31.87 34.74 7.52
CA GLU A 3 32.31 33.85 6.42
C GLU A 3 31.16 33.24 5.60
N GLU A 4 30.06 32.86 6.27
CA GLU A 4 28.86 32.30 5.63
C GLU A 4 28.01 33.41 5.00
N ILE A 5 27.84 34.57 5.67
CA ILE A 5 27.11 35.72 5.08
C ILE A 5 27.82 36.20 3.82
N ALA A 6 29.13 36.39 3.86
CA ALA A 6 29.94 36.78 2.70
C ALA A 6 29.86 35.73 1.57
N ALA A 7 29.76 34.43 1.89
CA ALA A 7 29.55 33.38 0.89
C ALA A 7 28.15 33.44 0.26
N ILE A 8 27.11 33.77 1.04
CA ILE A 8 25.72 33.92 0.56
C ILE A 8 25.57 35.19 -0.30
N GLU A 9 26.16 36.30 0.13
CA GLU A 9 26.14 37.57 -0.63
C GLU A 9 26.98 37.47 -1.92
N LYS A 10 28.17 36.85 -1.87
CA LYS A 10 28.99 36.52 -3.06
C LYS A 10 28.23 35.68 -4.08
N ASN A 11 27.32 34.81 -3.63
CA ASN A 11 26.51 33.96 -4.50
C ASN A 11 25.25 34.65 -5.05
N ASP A 12 24.95 35.89 -4.68
CA ASP A 12 23.68 36.56 -5.01
C ASP A 12 22.45 35.68 -4.65
N THR A 13 22.49 35.03 -3.48
CA THR A 13 21.47 34.06 -3.07
C THR A 13 20.11 34.69 -2.78
N TRP A 14 20.06 35.98 -2.45
CA TRP A 14 18.83 36.68 -2.04
C TRP A 14 18.80 38.17 -2.44
N LYS A 15 17.63 38.79 -2.36
CA LYS A 15 17.44 40.25 -2.42
C LYS A 15 16.52 40.72 -1.28
N LEU A 16 16.85 41.86 -0.67
CA LEU A 16 15.99 42.50 0.33
C LEU A 16 14.82 43.19 -0.38
N VAL A 17 13.59 42.91 0.06
CA VAL A 17 12.33 43.41 -0.50
C VAL A 17 11.32 43.67 0.60
N GLU A 18 10.26 44.41 0.30
CA GLU A 18 9.07 44.44 1.15
C GLU A 18 8.25 43.16 0.99
N LEU A 19 7.58 42.75 2.06
CA LEU A 19 6.75 41.55 2.07
C LEU A 19 5.44 41.86 1.35
N LEU A 20 5.13 41.08 0.30
CA LEU A 20 3.86 41.19 -0.42
C LEU A 20 2.69 40.76 0.48
N GLU A 21 1.52 41.38 0.32
CA GLU A 21 0.33 41.02 1.07
C GLU A 21 -0.04 39.53 0.85
N GLY A 22 -0.36 38.83 1.95
CA GLY A 22 -0.65 37.40 1.96
C GLY A 22 0.57 36.48 2.08
N CYS A 23 1.79 36.95 1.80
CA CYS A 23 3.01 36.14 1.97
C CYS A 23 3.47 36.09 3.45
N GLN A 24 4.20 35.04 3.84
CA GLN A 24 4.89 34.94 5.14
C GLN A 24 6.35 34.50 4.97
N PRO A 25 7.32 35.14 5.64
CA PRO A 25 8.73 34.76 5.54
C PRO A 25 9.07 33.52 6.39
N ILE A 26 9.84 32.60 5.81
CA ILE A 26 10.39 31.44 6.52
C ILE A 26 11.55 31.90 7.40
N GLY A 27 11.46 31.63 8.69
CA GLY A 27 12.54 32.02 9.58
C GLY A 27 13.85 31.28 9.39
N VAL A 28 14.97 31.91 9.75
CA VAL A 28 16.31 31.31 9.67
C VAL A 28 16.92 31.10 11.06
N LYS A 29 17.90 30.18 11.16
CA LYS A 29 18.67 29.93 12.38
C LYS A 29 20.13 29.62 12.07
N TRP A 30 21.01 29.95 13.01
CA TRP A 30 22.41 29.53 12.96
C TRP A 30 22.58 28.10 13.47
N VAL A 31 23.37 27.29 12.76
CA VAL A 31 23.76 25.93 13.16
C VAL A 31 25.27 25.85 13.27
N TYR A 32 25.77 25.46 14.42
CA TYR A 32 27.21 25.44 14.73
C TYR A 32 27.74 24.00 14.77
N LYS A 33 28.88 23.75 14.11
CA LYS A 33 29.61 22.47 14.14
C LYS A 33 31.10 22.72 14.31
N LYS A 34 31.72 22.04 15.28
CA LYS A 34 33.19 21.94 15.37
C LYS A 34 33.66 20.94 14.31
N LYS A 35 34.51 21.37 13.37
CA LYS A 35 35.38 20.44 12.64
C LYS A 35 36.56 20.07 13.54
N MET A 36 36.94 18.80 13.50
CA MET A 36 38.13 18.28 14.16
C MET A 36 39.04 17.65 13.10
N ASN A 37 40.35 17.72 13.32
CA ASN A 37 41.33 17.05 12.48
C ASN A 37 41.45 15.56 12.85
N ALA A 38 42.34 14.82 12.17
CA ALA A 38 42.52 13.38 12.38
C ALA A 38 42.98 13.04 13.82
N GLU A 39 43.71 13.94 14.49
CA GLU A 39 44.15 13.78 15.89
C GLU A 39 43.09 14.24 16.91
N GLY A 40 41.86 14.54 16.48
CA GLY A 40 40.73 14.92 17.35
C GLY A 40 40.81 16.35 17.92
N LYS A 41 41.78 17.17 17.49
CA LYS A 41 41.87 18.59 17.87
C LYS A 41 40.88 19.40 17.05
N ILE A 42 40.35 20.49 17.61
CA ILE A 42 39.43 21.39 16.89
C ILE A 42 40.21 22.12 15.79
N GLU A 43 39.82 21.89 14.54
CA GLU A 43 40.41 22.51 13.35
C GLU A 43 39.73 23.86 13.05
N ARG A 44 38.38 23.86 13.03
CA ARG A 44 37.58 25.04 12.67
C ARG A 44 36.21 25.02 13.32
N TYR A 45 35.74 26.18 13.75
CA TYR A 45 34.34 26.39 14.15
C TYR A 45 33.54 26.80 12.91
N LYS A 46 32.72 25.89 12.37
CA LYS A 46 31.83 26.20 11.24
C LYS A 46 30.45 26.61 11.74
N ALA A 47 30.00 27.81 11.37
CA ALA A 47 28.59 28.17 11.38
C ALA A 47 28.01 27.90 9.98
N ARG A 48 26.76 27.44 9.90
CA ARG A 48 25.94 27.50 8.69
C ARG A 48 24.66 28.29 8.99
N LEU A 49 24.19 29.09 8.04
CA LEU A 49 22.86 29.69 8.11
C LEU A 49 21.85 28.69 7.52
N VAL A 50 20.81 28.37 8.29
CA VAL A 50 19.88 27.29 7.96
C VAL A 50 18.44 27.79 8.04
N ALA A 51 17.71 27.70 6.93
CA ALA A 51 16.28 27.97 6.89
C ALA A 51 15.51 26.98 7.78
N LYS A 52 14.46 27.44 8.46
CA LYS A 52 13.56 26.61 9.28
C LYS A 52 12.59 25.87 8.35
N GLY A 53 13.08 25.06 7.39
CA GLY A 53 12.27 24.43 6.34
C GLY A 53 11.17 23.47 6.81
N TYR A 54 11.17 23.08 8.09
CA TYR A 54 10.02 22.46 8.76
C TYR A 54 8.79 23.38 8.88
N ARG A 55 8.92 24.68 8.56
CA ARG A 55 7.83 25.65 8.38
C ARG A 55 7.36 25.80 6.92
N GLN A 56 8.10 25.28 5.93
CA GLN A 56 7.70 25.36 4.51
C GLN A 56 6.48 24.47 4.23
N LYS A 57 5.53 24.98 3.46
CA LYS A 57 4.33 24.28 2.99
C LYS A 57 4.52 23.83 1.54
N ALA A 58 4.12 22.59 1.23
CA ALA A 58 4.08 22.11 -0.15
C ALA A 58 3.02 22.89 -0.95
N GLY A 59 3.24 23.11 -2.26
CA GLY A 59 2.34 23.89 -3.11
C GLY A 59 2.31 25.39 -2.82
N ILE A 60 3.24 25.89 -1.99
CA ILE A 60 3.44 27.32 -1.68
C ILE A 60 4.94 27.63 -1.68
N ASP A 61 5.73 26.93 -0.86
CA ASP A 61 7.17 27.17 -0.69
C ASP A 61 8.05 26.20 -1.48
N TYR A 62 7.48 25.12 -2.02
CA TYR A 62 8.12 24.09 -2.86
C TYR A 62 7.08 23.11 -3.43
N ASP A 63 7.36 22.48 -4.58
CA ASP A 63 6.50 21.44 -5.18
C ASP A 63 7.10 20.03 -5.17
N GLU A 64 8.43 19.94 -5.25
CA GLU A 64 9.19 18.70 -5.33
C GLU A 64 10.53 18.80 -4.59
N VAL A 65 10.98 17.68 -4.02
CA VAL A 65 12.16 17.63 -3.12
C VAL A 65 13.17 16.53 -3.47
N PHE A 66 12.84 15.65 -4.42
CA PHE A 66 13.67 14.50 -4.74
C PHE A 66 14.98 14.91 -5.43
N ALA A 67 16.08 14.28 -5.02
CA ALA A 67 17.38 14.37 -5.68
C ALA A 67 18.08 13.00 -5.59
N PRO A 68 18.64 12.48 -6.69
CA PRO A 68 19.41 11.25 -6.68
C PRO A 68 20.75 11.42 -5.95
N VAL A 69 21.18 10.35 -5.27
CA VAL A 69 22.41 10.29 -4.47
C VAL A 69 23.02 8.91 -4.66
N ALA A 70 24.32 8.84 -4.95
CA ALA A 70 24.97 7.58 -5.33
C ALA A 70 24.91 6.52 -4.21
N ARG A 71 24.51 5.29 -4.56
CA ARG A 71 24.41 4.19 -3.60
C ARG A 71 25.79 3.67 -3.18
N MET A 72 25.91 3.20 -1.95
CA MET A 72 27.16 2.63 -1.42
C MET A 72 27.66 1.41 -2.23
N GLU A 73 26.75 0.64 -2.81
CA GLU A 73 27.05 -0.46 -3.74
C GLU A 73 27.68 0.04 -5.06
N THR A 74 27.19 1.14 -5.63
CA THR A 74 27.81 1.82 -6.78
C THR A 74 29.21 2.33 -6.43
N ILE A 75 29.38 2.94 -5.25
CA ILE A 75 30.67 3.47 -4.79
C ILE A 75 31.70 2.34 -4.62
N ARG A 76 31.31 1.22 -4.00
CA ARG A 76 32.19 0.04 -3.85
C ARG A 76 32.50 -0.63 -5.19
N LEU A 77 31.54 -0.66 -6.13
CA LEU A 77 31.80 -1.13 -7.49
C LEU A 77 32.82 -0.24 -8.22
N LEU A 78 32.73 1.08 -8.10
CA LEU A 78 33.73 2.00 -8.65
C LEU A 78 35.12 1.80 -8.01
N ILE A 79 35.19 1.54 -6.70
CA ILE A 79 36.46 1.22 -6.03
C ILE A 79 37.05 -0.11 -6.53
N SER A 80 36.21 -1.14 -6.72
CA SER A 80 36.62 -2.41 -7.34
C SER A 80 37.19 -2.20 -8.75
N LEU A 81 36.53 -1.36 -9.55
CA LEU A 81 36.98 -1.01 -10.91
C LEU A 81 38.28 -0.22 -10.91
N ALA A 82 38.46 0.70 -9.95
CA ALA A 82 39.69 1.46 -9.78
C ALA A 82 40.87 0.56 -9.41
N ALA A 83 40.67 -0.41 -8.53
CA ALA A 83 41.67 -1.43 -8.23
C ALA A 83 41.99 -2.31 -9.46
N GLN A 84 40.96 -2.79 -10.16
CA GLN A 84 41.11 -3.66 -11.33
C GLN A 84 41.96 -3.03 -12.43
N PHE A 85 41.68 -1.77 -12.78
CA PHE A 85 42.41 -1.07 -13.85
C PHE A 85 43.55 -0.17 -13.35
N LYS A 86 43.84 -0.21 -12.03
CA LYS A 86 44.86 0.59 -11.34
C LYS A 86 44.69 2.11 -11.56
N TRP A 87 43.45 2.58 -11.61
CA TRP A 87 43.12 4.00 -11.76
C TRP A 87 43.05 4.69 -10.39
N PRO A 88 43.74 5.83 -10.19
CA PRO A 88 43.58 6.62 -8.98
C PRO A 88 42.16 7.21 -8.87
N ILE A 89 41.56 7.09 -7.69
CA ILE A 89 40.28 7.73 -7.38
C ILE A 89 40.54 9.09 -6.74
N TYR A 90 40.00 10.15 -7.34
CA TYR A 90 40.08 11.51 -6.85
C TYR A 90 38.77 11.96 -6.20
N GLN A 91 38.85 12.95 -5.31
CA GLN A 91 37.71 13.53 -4.61
C GLN A 91 37.74 15.07 -4.68
N MET A 92 36.59 15.70 -4.89
CA MET A 92 36.41 17.15 -4.81
C MET A 92 35.13 17.48 -4.04
N ASP A 93 35.18 18.51 -3.19
CA ASP A 93 34.06 19.05 -2.40
C ASP A 93 33.57 20.36 -3.04
N VAL A 94 32.25 20.53 -3.22
CA VAL A 94 31.65 21.78 -3.68
C VAL A 94 31.33 22.65 -2.48
N LYS A 95 32.04 23.77 -2.33
CA LYS A 95 31.78 24.66 -1.20
C LYS A 95 30.38 25.25 -1.30
N SER A 96 29.59 24.97 -0.27
CA SER A 96 28.23 25.49 -0.11
C SER A 96 27.33 25.18 -1.30
N ALA A 97 27.39 23.94 -1.81
CA ALA A 97 26.75 23.47 -3.04
C ALA A 97 25.32 23.98 -3.26
N PHE A 98 24.45 23.91 -2.23
CA PHE A 98 23.07 24.40 -2.30
C PHE A 98 22.93 25.89 -2.68
N LEU A 99 23.87 26.75 -2.28
CA LEU A 99 23.88 28.18 -2.67
C LEU A 99 24.09 28.40 -4.18
N ASN A 100 24.47 27.37 -4.94
CA ASN A 100 24.59 27.40 -6.40
C ASN A 100 23.28 26.97 -7.11
N GLY A 101 22.41 26.22 -6.42
CA GLY A 101 21.12 25.78 -6.95
C GLY A 101 20.13 26.95 -7.03
N VAL A 102 19.66 27.25 -8.24
CA VAL A 102 18.63 28.28 -8.48
C VAL A 102 17.28 27.76 -7.96
N LEU A 103 16.49 28.64 -7.32
CA LEU A 103 15.12 28.32 -6.95
C LEU A 103 14.17 28.73 -8.08
N GLU A 104 13.23 27.86 -8.39
CA GLU A 104 12.11 28.13 -9.30
C GLU A 104 10.94 28.78 -8.54
N GLU A 105 10.83 28.49 -7.23
CA GLU A 105 9.72 28.93 -6.38
C GLU A 105 9.99 30.28 -5.67
N GLU A 106 8.93 31.04 -5.38
CA GLU A 106 8.98 32.37 -4.74
C GLU A 106 9.21 32.27 -3.21
N VAL A 107 10.40 31.87 -2.78
CA VAL A 107 10.72 31.67 -1.36
C VAL A 107 11.18 32.97 -0.67
N TYR A 108 10.57 33.33 0.47
CA TYR A 108 10.93 34.50 1.29
C TYR A 108 11.45 34.07 2.68
N VAL A 109 12.46 34.75 3.23
CA VAL A 109 13.03 34.44 4.57
C VAL A 109 13.20 35.66 5.48
N GLU A 110 13.19 35.41 6.80
CA GLU A 110 13.56 36.40 7.84
C GLU A 110 15.02 36.88 7.61
N GLN A 111 15.32 38.16 7.90
CA GLN A 111 16.71 38.63 7.96
C GLN A 111 17.51 37.87 9.03
N PRO A 112 18.79 37.51 8.81
CA PRO A 112 19.53 36.66 9.75
C PRO A 112 19.73 37.35 11.11
N PRO A 113 19.48 36.65 12.23
CA PRO A 113 19.79 37.18 13.56
C PRO A 113 21.26 37.62 13.66
N GLY A 114 21.47 38.88 14.01
CA GLY A 114 22.78 39.56 14.03
C GLY A 114 23.14 40.37 12.77
N TYR A 115 22.38 40.25 11.67
CA TYR A 115 22.67 40.87 10.37
C TYR A 115 21.43 41.59 9.77
N MET A 116 20.52 42.08 10.62
CA MET A 116 19.37 42.88 10.19
C MET A 116 19.82 44.30 9.81
N LYS A 117 19.28 44.87 8.72
CA LYS A 117 19.62 46.24 8.30
C LYS A 117 18.80 47.29 9.06
N ALA A 118 19.50 48.21 9.72
CA ALA A 118 18.91 49.29 10.49
C ALA A 118 17.99 50.18 9.62
N GLY A 119 16.81 50.51 10.14
CA GLY A 119 15.76 51.25 9.42
C GLY A 119 15.05 50.45 8.32
N LYS A 120 15.28 49.12 8.25
CA LYS A 120 14.68 48.16 7.30
C LYS A 120 14.33 46.84 7.99
N GLU A 121 14.05 46.87 9.29
CA GLU A 121 13.79 45.70 10.13
C GLU A 121 12.53 44.92 9.70
N THR A 122 11.57 45.60 9.06
CA THR A 122 10.34 45.02 8.50
C THR A 122 10.51 44.39 7.12
N GLN A 123 11.63 44.62 6.42
CA GLN A 123 11.89 44.06 5.09
C GLN A 123 12.38 42.61 5.17
N VAL A 124 12.09 41.81 4.15
CA VAL A 124 12.35 40.36 4.08
C VAL A 124 13.30 40.03 2.93
N LEU A 125 13.94 38.86 3.00
CA LEU A 125 14.88 38.40 1.97
C LEU A 125 14.18 37.43 1.02
N LYS A 126 13.88 37.87 -0.21
CA LYS A 126 13.41 36.98 -1.28
C LYS A 126 14.59 36.22 -1.86
N LEU A 127 14.54 34.91 -1.83
CA LEU A 127 15.60 34.05 -2.34
C LEU A 127 15.59 34.02 -3.87
N LYS A 128 16.79 33.82 -4.43
CA LYS A 128 17.07 33.50 -5.84
C LYS A 128 17.70 32.10 -5.96
N LYS A 129 18.37 31.65 -4.90
CA LYS A 129 19.08 30.38 -4.81
C LYS A 129 18.82 29.70 -3.47
N ALA A 130 19.04 28.39 -3.39
CA ALA A 130 18.63 27.60 -2.24
C ALA A 130 19.54 27.79 -1.02
N LEU A 131 18.94 27.97 0.16
CA LEU A 131 19.64 27.93 1.44
C LEU A 131 19.66 26.51 2.02
N TYR A 132 20.67 26.21 2.85
CA TYR A 132 20.67 24.99 3.67
C TYR A 132 19.40 24.93 4.53
N GLY A 133 18.79 23.74 4.61
CA GLY A 133 17.57 23.51 5.40
C GLY A 133 16.26 23.82 4.69
N LEU A 134 16.27 24.38 3.47
CA LEU A 134 15.08 24.33 2.60
C LEU A 134 14.85 22.89 2.10
N LYS A 135 13.58 22.50 1.95
CA LYS A 135 13.19 21.15 1.52
C LYS A 135 13.62 20.84 0.08
N GLN A 136 13.53 21.80 -0.85
CA GLN A 136 13.91 21.60 -2.25
C GLN A 136 15.42 21.82 -2.55
N ALA A 137 16.24 22.24 -1.58
CA ALA A 137 17.65 22.58 -1.82
C ALA A 137 18.48 21.47 -2.51
N PRO A 138 18.29 20.17 -2.20
CA PRO A 138 18.98 19.09 -2.91
C PRO A 138 18.56 18.98 -4.39
N ARG A 139 17.28 19.19 -4.71
CA ARG A 139 16.73 19.17 -6.10
C ARG A 139 17.31 20.33 -6.91
N ALA A 140 17.25 21.54 -6.37
CA ALA A 140 17.80 22.75 -6.98
C ALA A 140 19.31 22.63 -7.27
N TRP A 141 20.07 22.05 -6.35
CA TRP A 141 21.48 21.75 -6.56
C TRP A 141 21.70 20.64 -7.61
N ASN A 142 20.99 19.51 -7.50
CA ASN A 142 21.16 18.40 -8.44
C ASN A 142 20.86 18.81 -9.89
N SER A 143 19.76 19.54 -10.13
CA SER A 143 19.42 20.11 -11.43
C SER A 143 20.55 20.99 -12.00
N ARG A 144 21.14 21.85 -11.15
CA ARG A 144 22.23 22.76 -11.54
C ARG A 144 23.52 22.04 -11.94
N ILE A 145 23.92 20.97 -11.24
CA ILE A 145 25.12 20.21 -11.59
C ILE A 145 24.87 19.21 -12.73
N ASP A 146 23.69 18.58 -12.78
CA ASP A 146 23.30 17.68 -13.86
C ASP A 146 23.28 18.40 -15.22
N THR A 147 22.64 19.57 -15.29
CA THR A 147 22.63 20.44 -16.47
C THR A 147 24.06 20.80 -16.90
N TYR A 148 24.95 21.05 -15.95
CA TYR A 148 26.34 21.40 -16.23
C TYR A 148 27.17 20.21 -16.75
N LEU A 149 27.00 19.03 -16.16
CA LEU A 149 27.69 17.81 -16.59
C LEU A 149 27.19 17.38 -17.99
N LYS A 150 25.89 17.43 -18.25
CA LYS A 150 25.30 17.18 -19.59
C LYS A 150 25.85 18.16 -20.62
N LYS A 151 25.90 19.46 -20.32
CA LYS A 151 26.54 20.49 -21.16
C LYS A 151 28.03 20.20 -21.45
N ASN A 152 28.73 19.58 -20.50
CA ASN A 152 30.13 19.15 -20.64
C ASN A 152 30.32 17.75 -21.27
N LYS A 153 29.29 17.21 -21.94
CA LYS A 153 29.27 15.91 -22.64
C LYS A 153 29.45 14.70 -21.72
N PHE A 154 28.92 14.74 -20.50
CA PHE A 154 28.72 13.55 -19.66
C PHE A 154 27.33 12.96 -19.89
N LYS A 155 27.25 11.63 -20.06
CA LYS A 155 25.99 10.87 -20.05
C LYS A 155 25.66 10.48 -18.61
N GLN A 156 24.45 10.77 -18.15
CA GLN A 156 23.92 10.29 -16.87
C GLN A 156 23.52 8.82 -17.01
N CYS A 157 23.80 7.99 -16.00
CA CYS A 157 23.40 6.58 -16.01
C CYS A 157 21.88 6.45 -15.73
N PRO A 158 21.12 5.69 -16.55
CA PRO A 158 19.69 5.45 -16.32
C PRO A 158 19.40 4.50 -15.15
N TYR A 159 20.38 3.71 -14.69
CA TYR A 159 20.22 2.76 -13.58
C TYR A 159 20.73 3.30 -12.22
N GLU A 160 21.43 4.43 -12.25
CA GLU A 160 22.00 5.13 -11.08
C GLU A 160 22.17 6.62 -11.45
N HIS A 161 21.16 7.45 -11.19
CA HIS A 161 21.12 8.83 -11.69
C HIS A 161 22.16 9.78 -11.07
N ALA A 162 22.89 9.35 -10.04
CA ALA A 162 24.03 10.07 -9.47
C ALA A 162 25.39 9.68 -10.10
N LEU A 163 25.41 8.72 -11.03
CA LEU A 163 26.59 8.29 -11.79
C LEU A 163 26.58 8.88 -13.19
N TYR A 164 27.72 9.42 -13.60
CA TYR A 164 27.96 10.03 -14.91
C TYR A 164 29.17 9.40 -15.59
N VAL A 165 29.07 9.17 -16.90
CA VAL A 165 30.12 8.58 -17.74
C VAL A 165 30.42 9.53 -18.89
N LYS A 166 31.70 9.78 -19.16
CA LYS A 166 32.16 10.50 -20.35
C LYS A 166 33.18 9.67 -21.10
N GLU A 167 33.00 9.63 -22.41
CA GLU A 167 33.77 8.84 -23.35
C GLU A 167 34.30 9.78 -24.44
N LYS A 168 35.59 9.69 -24.74
CA LYS A 168 36.25 10.48 -25.80
C LYS A 168 37.45 9.72 -26.35
N GLU A 169 37.42 9.37 -27.64
CA GLU A 169 38.57 8.72 -28.32
C GLU A 169 39.04 7.45 -27.57
N GLY A 170 38.11 6.63 -27.06
CA GLY A 170 38.39 5.43 -26.25
C GLY A 170 38.78 5.69 -24.78
N ASN A 171 38.96 6.96 -24.39
CA ASN A 171 39.23 7.35 -23.01
C ASN A 171 37.91 7.48 -22.23
N LEU A 172 37.92 7.01 -20.97
CA LEU A 172 36.77 6.96 -20.09
C LEU A 172 37.03 7.75 -18.81
N LEU A 173 36.01 8.48 -18.36
CA LEU A 173 35.96 9.20 -17.08
C LEU A 173 34.59 8.96 -16.42
N TYR A 174 34.61 8.39 -15.23
CA TYR A 174 33.42 8.19 -14.39
C TYR A 174 33.39 9.26 -13.28
N ILE A 175 32.19 9.72 -12.92
CA ILE A 175 31.94 10.59 -11.77
C ILE A 175 30.73 10.04 -10.99
N ALA A 176 30.85 9.89 -9.67
CA ALA A 176 29.70 9.68 -8.79
C ALA A 176 29.50 10.89 -7.87
N LEU A 177 28.25 11.34 -7.77
CA LEU A 177 27.84 12.49 -6.95
C LEU A 177 27.23 12.04 -5.62
N TYR A 178 27.66 12.64 -4.52
CA TYR A 178 27.00 12.54 -3.22
C TYR A 178 26.81 13.94 -2.59
N VAL A 179 25.77 14.64 -3.04
CA VAL A 179 25.38 15.97 -2.55
C VAL A 179 26.50 17.01 -2.71
N ASP A 180 27.22 17.37 -1.62
CA ASP A 180 28.35 18.32 -1.64
C ASP A 180 29.65 17.64 -2.19
N ASP A 181 29.78 16.31 -2.08
CA ASP A 181 30.97 15.51 -2.47
C ASP A 181 30.89 14.96 -3.92
N LEU A 182 32.02 14.94 -4.63
CA LEU A 182 32.24 14.24 -5.90
C LEU A 182 33.42 13.28 -5.80
N ILE A 183 33.27 12.06 -6.34
CA ILE A 183 34.40 11.16 -6.62
C ILE A 183 34.49 10.84 -8.10
N PHE A 184 35.71 10.70 -8.62
CA PHE A 184 35.94 10.50 -10.05
C PHE A 184 37.25 9.76 -10.34
N MET A 185 37.25 9.04 -11.46
CA MET A 185 38.30 8.08 -11.87
C MET A 185 38.23 7.86 -13.39
N GLY A 186 39.34 7.53 -14.02
CA GLY A 186 39.40 7.29 -15.46
C GLY A 186 40.76 6.82 -15.95
N ASN A 187 40.82 6.34 -17.18
CA ASN A 187 42.08 5.85 -17.79
C ASN A 187 43.00 6.96 -18.31
N ASN A 188 42.58 8.23 -18.27
CA ASN A 188 43.28 9.32 -18.92
C ASN A 188 43.48 10.53 -17.97
N GLU A 189 44.72 10.75 -17.56
CA GLU A 189 45.10 11.84 -16.63
C GLU A 189 44.78 13.24 -17.19
N LYS A 190 44.90 13.44 -18.52
CA LYS A 190 44.54 14.71 -19.16
C LYS A 190 43.04 14.99 -19.04
N MET A 191 42.16 14.01 -19.23
CA MET A 191 40.71 14.17 -19.00
C MET A 191 40.39 14.43 -17.53
N ILE A 192 41.11 13.81 -16.60
CA ILE A 192 40.97 14.06 -15.15
C ILE A 192 41.37 15.51 -14.82
N LYS A 193 42.47 16.01 -15.39
CA LYS A 193 42.92 17.40 -15.22
C LYS A 193 41.97 18.40 -15.87
N GLU A 194 41.55 18.16 -17.11
CA GLU A 194 40.52 18.96 -17.81
C GLU A 194 39.23 19.05 -16.98
N PHE A 195 38.79 17.94 -16.38
CA PHE A 195 37.61 17.93 -15.50
C PHE A 195 37.81 18.77 -14.23
N LYS A 196 38.95 18.66 -13.54
CA LYS A 196 39.29 19.49 -12.37
C LYS A 196 39.25 20.99 -12.73
N GLU A 197 39.86 21.37 -13.85
CA GLU A 197 39.90 22.76 -14.34
C GLU A 197 38.51 23.29 -14.74
N VAL A 198 37.68 22.45 -15.36
CA VAL A 198 36.31 22.79 -15.78
C VAL A 198 35.40 22.99 -14.57
N MET A 199 35.39 22.05 -13.60
CA MET A 199 34.57 22.17 -12.39
C MET A 199 34.97 23.37 -11.53
N THR A 200 36.26 23.62 -11.36
CA THR A 200 36.80 24.75 -10.56
C THR A 200 36.56 26.11 -11.21
N ARG A 201 36.22 26.15 -12.51
CA ARG A 201 35.85 27.38 -13.23
C ARG A 201 34.38 27.75 -13.04
N GLU A 202 33.51 26.77 -12.84
CA GLU A 202 32.05 26.95 -12.72
C GLU A 202 31.59 27.08 -11.26
N PHE A 203 32.19 26.28 -10.37
CA PHE A 203 31.80 26.16 -8.96
C PHE A 203 33.00 26.40 -8.05
N GLU A 204 32.77 26.87 -6.82
CA GLU A 204 33.86 27.02 -5.84
C GLU A 204 34.24 25.66 -5.24
N MET A 205 35.12 24.94 -5.93
CA MET A 205 35.60 23.62 -5.55
C MET A 205 36.67 23.65 -4.44
N THR A 206 36.79 22.55 -3.72
CA THR A 206 37.96 22.15 -2.94
C THR A 206 38.49 20.83 -3.53
N ASP A 207 39.68 20.81 -4.11
CA ASP A 207 40.34 19.57 -4.53
C ASP A 207 40.97 18.88 -3.30
N LEU A 208 40.52 17.67 -3.01
CA LEU A 208 41.00 16.87 -1.88
C LEU A 208 42.10 15.87 -2.31
N GLY A 209 42.47 15.87 -3.59
CA GLY A 209 43.45 14.96 -4.16
C GLY A 209 42.93 13.54 -4.27
N LEU A 210 43.77 12.55 -3.96
CA LEU A 210 43.37 11.15 -3.89
C LEU A 210 42.35 10.96 -2.76
N MET A 211 41.25 10.25 -3.05
CA MET A 211 40.23 9.88 -2.08
C MET A 211 40.84 9.08 -0.92
N LYS A 212 40.86 9.68 0.27
CA LYS A 212 41.30 9.05 1.54
C LYS A 212 40.16 8.83 2.52
N TYR A 213 39.14 9.68 2.48
CA TYR A 213 37.97 9.63 3.35
C TYR A 213 36.71 10.02 2.59
N PHE A 214 35.82 9.06 2.36
CA PHE A 214 34.56 9.31 1.66
C PHE A 214 33.39 8.74 2.45
N LEU A 215 32.44 9.60 2.83
CA LEU A 215 31.24 9.23 3.61
C LEU A 215 31.53 8.35 4.84
N GLY A 216 32.60 8.67 5.57
CA GLY A 216 33.03 7.94 6.77
C GLY A 216 33.69 6.57 6.51
N LEU A 217 33.96 6.22 5.25
CA LEU A 217 34.91 5.18 4.88
C LEU A 217 36.33 5.74 4.90
N GLU A 218 37.26 4.98 5.45
CA GLU A 218 38.70 5.14 5.26
C GLU A 218 39.11 4.41 3.97
N VAL A 219 39.87 5.07 3.11
CA VAL A 219 40.31 4.53 1.81
C VAL A 219 41.84 4.65 1.71
N ARG A 220 42.51 3.52 1.57
CA ARG A 220 43.98 3.42 1.41
C ARG A 220 44.24 2.87 0.00
N GLN A 221 44.67 3.75 -0.92
CA GLN A 221 44.96 3.40 -2.32
C GLN A 221 46.46 3.05 -2.43
N GLU A 222 46.77 1.82 -2.82
CA GLU A 222 48.12 1.26 -2.84
C GLU A 222 48.42 0.57 -4.20
N ASN A 223 49.69 0.33 -4.51
CA ASN A 223 50.08 -0.27 -5.80
C ASN A 223 49.53 -1.69 -6.03
N ALA A 224 49.14 -2.39 -4.96
CA ALA A 224 48.56 -3.73 -5.00
C ALA A 224 47.03 -3.75 -5.08
N GLY A 225 46.35 -2.64 -4.73
CA GLY A 225 44.90 -2.60 -4.56
C GLY A 225 44.42 -1.43 -3.71
N ILE A 226 43.12 -1.39 -3.42
CA ILE A 226 42.48 -0.35 -2.61
C ILE A 226 41.83 -1.00 -1.39
N PHE A 227 42.33 -0.66 -0.19
CA PHE A 227 41.73 -1.06 1.08
C PHE A 227 40.67 -0.06 1.52
N VAL A 228 39.51 -0.56 1.95
CA VAL A 228 38.35 0.22 2.41
C VAL A 228 37.90 -0.26 3.77
N SER A 229 37.94 0.61 4.78
CA SER A 229 37.65 0.26 6.18
C SER A 229 36.86 1.34 6.91
N GLN A 230 36.45 1.04 8.14
CA GLN A 230 35.76 1.96 9.06
C GLN A 230 36.36 1.81 10.48
N GLU A 231 37.68 1.65 10.56
CA GLU A 231 38.44 1.29 11.76
C GLU A 231 38.27 2.34 12.89
N ALA A 232 38.43 3.62 12.56
CA ALA A 232 38.24 4.72 13.50
C ALA A 232 36.78 4.82 13.98
N TYR A 233 35.81 4.48 13.12
CA TYR A 233 34.39 4.49 13.46
C TYR A 233 33.99 3.31 14.35
N ALA A 234 34.55 2.12 14.11
CA ALA A 234 34.41 0.96 15.01
C ALA A 234 34.94 1.30 16.41
N LYS A 235 36.12 1.92 16.50
CA LYS A 235 36.72 2.43 17.74
C LYS A 235 35.85 3.50 18.42
N GLU A 236 35.25 4.42 17.66
CA GLU A 236 34.30 5.42 18.18
C GLU A 236 33.06 4.77 18.80
N ILE A 237 32.48 3.75 18.15
CA ILE A 237 31.36 2.98 18.70
C ILE A 237 31.76 2.31 20.03
N LEU A 238 32.85 1.55 20.03
CA LEU A 238 33.29 0.80 21.21
C LEU A 238 33.50 1.72 22.41
N LYS A 239 34.22 2.84 22.21
CA LYS A 239 34.45 3.86 23.24
C LYS A 239 33.18 4.56 23.71
N LYS A 240 32.26 4.90 22.78
CA LYS A 240 30.97 5.54 23.13
C LYS A 240 30.12 4.64 24.04
N TYR A 241 30.16 3.33 23.85
CA TYR A 241 29.35 2.36 24.60
C TYR A 241 30.10 1.64 25.74
N LYS A 242 31.35 2.05 26.05
CA LYS A 242 32.24 1.45 27.07
C LYS A 242 32.50 -0.04 26.84
N MET A 243 32.89 -0.37 25.62
CA MET A 243 33.22 -1.73 25.16
C MET A 243 34.63 -1.79 24.52
N ASP A 244 35.38 -0.71 24.59
CA ASP A 244 36.76 -0.56 24.11
C ASP A 244 37.78 -1.41 24.90
N GLU A 245 37.47 -1.76 26.15
CA GLU A 245 38.24 -2.68 27.01
C GLU A 245 37.59 -4.07 27.17
N CYS A 246 36.56 -4.41 26.37
CA CYS A 246 35.88 -5.70 26.55
C CYS A 246 36.67 -6.90 25.99
N ASN A 247 36.48 -8.09 26.57
CA ASN A 247 37.06 -9.32 26.03
C ASN A 247 36.44 -9.64 24.65
N PRO A 248 37.22 -9.95 23.60
CA PRO A 248 36.68 -10.22 22.28
C PRO A 248 35.88 -11.55 22.19
N VAL A 249 35.27 -11.82 21.03
CA VAL A 249 34.75 -13.14 20.62
C VAL A 249 35.03 -13.40 19.14
N SER A 250 35.02 -14.66 18.72
CA SER A 250 35.24 -15.10 17.33
C SER A 250 34.00 -15.04 16.42
N THR A 251 32.79 -14.88 16.95
CA THR A 251 31.56 -14.80 16.15
C THR A 251 30.62 -13.68 16.63
N PRO A 252 29.97 -12.92 15.72
CA PRO A 252 29.06 -11.82 16.10
C PRO A 252 27.77 -12.28 16.79
N MET A 253 27.36 -13.54 16.55
CA MET A 253 26.17 -14.17 17.14
C MET A 253 26.49 -15.58 17.64
N GLU A 254 25.65 -16.12 18.54
CA GLU A 254 25.72 -17.51 18.99
C GLU A 254 25.00 -18.43 17.98
N LEU A 255 25.57 -19.60 17.68
CA LEU A 255 24.98 -20.55 16.73
C LEU A 255 23.63 -21.04 17.26
N GLY A 256 22.58 -21.00 16.43
CA GLY A 256 21.22 -21.34 16.83
C GLY A 256 20.54 -20.34 17.78
N ALA A 257 21.11 -19.15 18.00
CA ALA A 257 20.54 -18.14 18.89
C ALA A 257 19.18 -17.64 18.39
N LYS A 258 18.12 -17.96 19.16
CA LYS A 258 16.74 -17.54 18.89
C LYS A 258 16.36 -16.44 19.87
N LEU A 259 16.19 -15.21 19.35
CA LEU A 259 15.70 -14.06 20.10
C LEU A 259 14.22 -13.87 19.80
N SER A 260 13.40 -13.65 20.83
CA SER A 260 11.96 -13.40 20.73
C SER A 260 11.59 -12.06 21.34
N LYS A 261 10.54 -11.41 20.82
CA LYS A 261 9.87 -10.27 21.48
C LYS A 261 9.19 -10.68 22.79
N PHE A 262 8.74 -11.93 22.89
CA PHE A 262 7.95 -12.44 24.01
C PHE A 262 8.81 -13.04 25.14
N GLU A 263 10.12 -13.17 24.94
CA GLU A 263 11.06 -13.62 25.98
C GLU A 263 10.97 -12.76 27.26
N GLY A 264 11.04 -13.39 28.43
CA GLY A 264 11.00 -12.71 29.72
C GLY A 264 12.34 -12.03 30.06
N GLY A 265 12.28 -10.85 30.69
CA GLY A 265 13.47 -10.14 31.17
C GLY A 265 13.33 -8.62 31.15
N ASP A 266 14.28 -7.94 31.77
CA ASP A 266 14.26 -6.48 31.94
C ASP A 266 14.27 -5.72 30.60
N ARG A 267 13.52 -4.62 30.54
CA ARG A 267 13.59 -3.66 29.43
C ARG A 267 14.90 -2.89 29.42
N VAL A 268 15.30 -2.47 28.24
CA VAL A 268 16.50 -1.67 27.99
C VAL A 268 16.11 -0.34 27.34
N ASP A 269 16.88 0.71 27.60
CA ASP A 269 16.73 2.03 26.99
C ASP A 269 16.67 1.93 25.45
N ALA A 270 15.48 2.11 24.90
CA ALA A 270 15.21 2.02 23.46
C ALA A 270 15.96 3.09 22.65
N SER A 271 16.14 4.30 23.18
CA SER A 271 16.89 5.36 22.49
C SER A 271 18.37 5.01 22.37
N LYS A 272 18.95 4.47 23.45
CA LYS A 272 20.34 3.98 23.47
C LYS A 272 20.53 2.75 22.59
N TYR A 273 19.55 1.84 22.57
CA TYR A 273 19.54 0.65 21.72
C TYR A 273 19.47 1.03 20.23
N GLN A 274 18.49 1.86 19.83
CA GLN A 274 18.34 2.38 18.48
C GLN A 274 19.60 3.14 18.02
N SER A 275 20.17 3.98 18.89
CA SER A 275 21.42 4.70 18.59
C SER A 275 22.63 3.76 18.42
N LEU A 276 22.62 2.56 18.99
CA LEU A 276 23.64 1.54 18.76
C LEU A 276 23.37 0.74 17.48
N VAL A 277 22.14 0.24 17.27
CA VAL A 277 21.75 -0.49 16.05
C VAL A 277 21.99 0.36 14.80
N GLY A 278 21.60 1.64 14.82
CA GLY A 278 21.80 2.55 13.69
C GLY A 278 23.28 2.76 13.34
N ARG A 279 24.17 2.77 14.35
CA ARG A 279 25.62 2.87 14.14
C ARG A 279 26.21 1.57 13.60
N LEU A 280 25.79 0.42 14.14
CA LEU A 280 26.19 -0.89 13.63
C LEU A 280 25.71 -1.10 12.17
N ARG A 281 24.50 -0.66 11.83
CA ARG A 281 23.95 -0.71 10.46
C ARG A 281 24.69 0.16 9.44
N TYR A 282 25.46 1.14 9.89
CA TYR A 282 26.34 1.94 9.04
C TYR A 282 27.79 1.41 9.04
N LEU A 283 28.20 0.64 10.05
CA LEU A 283 29.42 -0.16 10.01
C LEU A 283 29.32 -1.34 9.01
N THR A 284 28.11 -1.82 8.68
CA THR A 284 27.90 -2.81 7.59
C THR A 284 28.15 -2.24 6.18
N CYS A 285 28.70 -1.03 6.03
CA CYS A 285 29.20 -0.53 4.74
C CYS A 285 30.55 -1.15 4.36
N THR A 286 31.37 -1.57 5.34
CA THR A 286 32.61 -2.35 5.13
C THR A 286 32.61 -3.73 5.77
N ARG A 287 31.59 -4.02 6.60
CA ARG A 287 31.49 -5.26 7.38
C ARG A 287 30.29 -6.12 6.93
N PRO A 288 30.43 -6.95 5.88
CA PRO A 288 29.41 -7.92 5.49
C PRO A 288 29.19 -9.00 6.55
N ASP A 289 30.27 -9.37 7.25
CA ASP A 289 30.35 -10.42 8.27
C ASP A 289 29.46 -10.18 9.50
N ILE A 290 29.08 -8.93 9.80
CA ILE A 290 28.12 -8.62 10.87
C ILE A 290 26.68 -8.38 10.35
N ALA A 291 26.45 -8.39 9.04
CA ALA A 291 25.18 -7.92 8.45
C ALA A 291 23.97 -8.73 8.91
N TYR A 292 24.07 -10.06 8.96
CA TYR A 292 23.02 -10.93 9.52
C TYR A 292 22.73 -10.60 10.98
N SER A 293 23.77 -10.56 11.82
CA SER A 293 23.63 -10.32 13.27
C SER A 293 23.03 -8.94 13.57
N VAL A 294 23.44 -7.91 12.83
CA VAL A 294 22.86 -6.56 12.91
C VAL A 294 21.41 -6.55 12.43
N GLY A 295 21.10 -7.29 11.37
CA GLY A 295 19.75 -7.51 10.86
C GLY A 295 18.82 -8.15 11.90
N VAL A 296 19.28 -9.19 12.60
CA VAL A 296 18.52 -9.85 13.68
C VAL A 296 18.26 -8.90 14.85
N VAL A 297 19.28 -8.23 15.41
CA VAL A 297 19.06 -7.33 16.55
C VAL A 297 18.22 -6.09 16.21
N SER A 298 18.15 -5.70 14.92
CA SER A 298 17.29 -4.60 14.48
C SER A 298 15.78 -4.88 14.60
N ARG A 299 15.37 -6.15 14.71
CA ARG A 299 13.96 -6.57 14.86
C ARG A 299 13.32 -6.11 16.18
N PHE A 300 14.15 -5.70 17.15
CA PHE A 300 13.75 -5.37 18.54
C PHE A 300 13.99 -3.89 18.90
N MET A 301 14.05 -2.99 17.92
CA MET A 301 14.29 -1.55 18.16
C MET A 301 13.15 -0.82 18.89
N GLU A 302 11.92 -1.34 18.87
CA GLU A 302 10.74 -0.73 19.50
C GLU A 302 10.71 -0.99 21.02
N GLU A 303 10.85 -2.26 21.43
CA GLU A 303 10.90 -2.69 22.84
C GLU A 303 12.07 -3.68 23.07
N PRO A 304 13.32 -3.19 23.25
CA PRO A 304 14.47 -4.06 23.46
C PRO A 304 14.55 -4.56 24.90
N LYS A 305 14.88 -5.84 25.05
CA LYS A 305 15.05 -6.54 26.33
C LYS A 305 16.52 -6.88 26.61
N TYR A 306 16.82 -7.31 27.83
CA TYR A 306 18.18 -7.61 28.25
C TYR A 306 18.86 -8.71 27.39
N SER A 307 18.11 -9.70 26.88
CA SER A 307 18.62 -10.70 25.94
C SER A 307 19.08 -10.08 24.60
N HIS A 308 18.29 -9.16 24.04
CA HIS A 308 18.66 -8.40 22.84
C HIS A 308 19.88 -7.49 23.10
N TRP A 309 19.99 -6.93 24.31
CA TRP A 309 21.17 -6.16 24.74
C TRP A 309 22.41 -7.03 25.00
N LYS A 310 22.25 -8.28 25.43
CA LYS A 310 23.33 -9.30 25.48
C LYS A 310 23.81 -9.62 24.05
N ALA A 311 22.89 -9.79 23.10
CA ALA A 311 23.22 -10.05 21.70
C ALA A 311 23.96 -8.86 21.04
N ILE A 312 23.49 -7.63 21.20
CA ILE A 312 24.17 -6.46 20.62
C ILE A 312 25.53 -6.18 21.29
N LYS A 313 25.69 -6.51 22.58
CA LYS A 313 26.99 -6.56 23.25
C LYS A 313 27.91 -7.63 22.67
N ARG A 314 27.40 -8.80 22.25
CA ARG A 314 28.22 -9.82 21.56
C ARG A 314 28.75 -9.30 20.22
N ILE A 315 27.92 -8.60 19.44
CA ILE A 315 28.36 -7.95 18.19
C ILE A 315 29.50 -6.94 18.48
N LEU A 316 29.40 -6.15 19.56
CA LEU A 316 30.49 -5.26 19.98
C LEU A 316 31.75 -6.02 20.43
N ARG A 317 31.64 -7.13 21.17
CA ARG A 317 32.78 -8.00 21.50
C ARG A 317 33.44 -8.60 20.26
N TYR A 318 32.67 -8.92 19.22
CA TYR A 318 33.21 -9.39 17.95
C TYR A 318 33.95 -8.28 17.21
N ILE A 319 33.36 -7.08 17.12
CA ILE A 319 34.00 -5.89 16.54
C ILE A 319 35.31 -5.54 17.27
N LYS A 320 35.35 -5.65 18.61
CA LYS A 320 36.55 -5.46 19.44
C LYS A 320 37.70 -6.41 19.07
N GLY A 321 37.40 -7.63 18.62
CA GLY A 321 38.39 -8.58 18.12
C GLY A 321 38.75 -8.39 16.64
N THR A 322 38.05 -7.50 15.93
CA THR A 322 38.11 -7.37 14.46
C THR A 322 38.10 -5.91 14.00
N GLU A 323 38.58 -4.96 14.82
CA GLU A 323 38.45 -3.51 14.58
C GLU A 323 39.03 -3.06 13.24
N ALA A 324 40.13 -3.71 12.80
CA ALA A 324 40.86 -3.40 11.58
C ALA A 324 40.38 -4.16 10.32
N LEU A 325 39.30 -4.95 10.40
CA LEU A 325 38.76 -5.60 9.19
C LEU A 325 38.07 -4.60 8.26
N GLY A 326 38.30 -4.79 6.97
CA GLY A 326 37.72 -4.05 5.86
C GLY A 326 37.76 -4.87 4.58
N LEU A 327 37.58 -4.23 3.43
CA LEU A 327 37.60 -4.85 2.10
C LEU A 327 38.91 -4.47 1.40
N PHE A 328 39.58 -5.42 0.75
CA PHE A 328 40.77 -5.16 -0.06
C PHE A 328 40.50 -5.52 -1.52
N TYR A 329 40.21 -4.52 -2.34
CA TYR A 329 40.00 -4.71 -3.77
C TYR A 329 41.35 -4.76 -4.48
N SER A 330 41.66 -5.86 -5.18
CA SER A 330 42.87 -6.02 -5.98
C SER A 330 42.56 -6.07 -7.48
N ASN A 331 43.61 -6.09 -8.31
CA ASN A 331 43.50 -6.59 -9.67
C ASN A 331 43.34 -8.13 -9.63
N SER A 332 42.46 -8.66 -10.49
CA SER A 332 42.10 -10.07 -10.62
C SER A 332 42.07 -10.49 -12.08
N GLU A 333 42.42 -11.74 -12.37
CA GLU A 333 42.40 -12.29 -13.74
C GLU A 333 40.96 -12.58 -14.19
N GLU A 334 40.15 -13.21 -13.34
CA GLU A 334 38.73 -13.48 -13.60
C GLU A 334 37.81 -12.37 -13.06
N TYR A 335 37.92 -11.17 -13.64
CA TYR A 335 37.08 -10.02 -13.25
C TYR A 335 35.63 -10.11 -13.80
N LYS A 336 34.93 -11.15 -13.36
CA LYS A 336 33.52 -11.46 -13.67
C LYS A 336 32.61 -11.09 -12.50
N LEU A 337 31.33 -10.81 -12.80
CA LEU A 337 30.27 -10.66 -11.80
C LEU A 337 29.75 -12.04 -11.37
N MET A 338 29.90 -12.37 -10.09
CA MET A 338 29.39 -13.60 -9.46
C MET A 338 28.48 -13.27 -8.27
N GLY A 339 27.39 -14.01 -8.10
CA GLY A 339 26.49 -13.88 -6.94
C GLY A 339 26.44 -15.14 -6.09
N TYR A 340 26.13 -14.98 -4.81
CA TYR A 340 25.85 -16.05 -3.85
C TYR A 340 24.52 -15.75 -3.14
N SER A 341 23.74 -16.80 -2.88
CA SER A 341 22.44 -16.75 -2.20
C SER A 341 22.39 -17.78 -1.06
N ASP A 342 21.64 -17.46 -0.01
CA ASP A 342 21.52 -18.25 1.23
C ASP A 342 20.24 -17.85 1.99
N SER A 343 19.65 -18.75 2.78
CA SER A 343 18.53 -18.46 3.67
C SER A 343 18.44 -19.37 4.91
N ASP A 344 17.99 -18.78 6.03
CA ASP A 344 17.39 -19.60 7.10
C ASP A 344 15.95 -19.99 6.71
N TRP A 345 15.49 -21.18 7.13
CA TRP A 345 14.08 -21.57 7.03
C TRP A 345 13.39 -21.41 8.38
N CYS A 346 12.34 -20.58 8.42
CA CYS A 346 11.60 -20.26 9.63
C CYS A 346 12.47 -19.83 10.83
N GLY A 347 13.57 -19.10 10.59
CA GLY A 347 14.53 -18.71 11.62
C GLY A 347 13.98 -17.68 12.63
N ASP A 348 13.02 -16.85 12.24
CA ASP A 348 12.30 -16.00 13.18
C ASP A 348 11.30 -16.82 14.02
N VAL A 349 11.41 -16.72 15.34
CA VAL A 349 10.53 -17.46 16.26
C VAL A 349 9.19 -16.78 16.51
N ASP A 350 9.05 -15.49 16.24
CA ASP A 350 7.83 -14.73 16.57
C ASP A 350 6.77 -14.80 15.46
N ASP A 351 7.18 -14.90 14.18
CA ASP A 351 6.25 -14.98 13.03
C ASP A 351 6.60 -16.07 11.99
N ARG A 352 7.57 -16.94 12.31
CA ARG A 352 8.01 -18.08 11.47
C ARG A 352 8.55 -17.69 10.09
N LYS A 353 8.87 -16.43 9.82
CA LYS A 353 9.46 -16.02 8.54
C LYS A 353 10.96 -16.29 8.49
N SER A 354 11.39 -16.67 7.30
CA SER A 354 12.76 -16.96 6.90
C SER A 354 13.61 -15.68 6.80
N THR A 355 14.94 -15.78 6.79
CA THR A 355 15.87 -14.67 6.50
C THR A 355 16.72 -15.00 5.29
N SER A 356 16.61 -14.23 4.21
CA SER A 356 17.46 -14.40 3.01
C SER A 356 18.66 -13.47 3.02
N GLY A 357 19.80 -14.00 2.58
CA GLY A 357 21.02 -13.27 2.29
C GLY A 357 21.36 -13.30 0.80
N TYR A 358 22.18 -12.33 0.39
CA TYR A 358 23.00 -12.47 -0.82
C TYR A 358 24.33 -11.71 -0.66
N VAL A 359 25.34 -12.12 -1.41
CA VAL A 359 26.60 -11.37 -1.58
C VAL A 359 27.09 -11.48 -3.02
N PHE A 360 27.58 -10.37 -3.56
CA PHE A 360 28.11 -10.24 -4.91
C PHE A 360 29.58 -9.87 -4.91
N TYR A 361 30.33 -10.60 -5.72
CA TYR A 361 31.76 -10.47 -5.95
C TYR A 361 32.01 -9.92 -7.35
N MET A 362 33.11 -9.17 -7.49
CA MET A 362 33.62 -8.69 -8.78
C MET A 362 35.14 -8.89 -8.77
N GLY A 363 35.62 -9.96 -9.41
CA GLY A 363 36.87 -10.58 -8.98
C GLY A 363 36.79 -11.05 -7.51
N ASP A 364 37.92 -11.09 -6.81
CA ASP A 364 38.05 -11.77 -5.51
C ASP A 364 37.38 -11.06 -4.30
N THR A 365 36.68 -9.94 -4.50
CA THR A 365 36.17 -9.10 -3.39
C THR A 365 34.68 -8.80 -3.47
N ALA A 366 34.00 -8.90 -2.33
CA ALA A 366 32.58 -8.56 -2.20
C ALA A 366 32.35 -7.03 -2.30
N PHE A 367 31.41 -6.59 -3.13
CA PHE A 367 31.08 -5.18 -3.33
C PHE A 367 29.61 -4.81 -3.06
N THR A 368 28.69 -5.78 -3.07
CA THR A 368 27.34 -5.59 -2.52
C THR A 368 26.78 -6.85 -1.88
N TRP A 369 25.89 -6.66 -0.90
CA TRP A 369 25.36 -7.72 -0.05
C TRP A 369 24.10 -7.26 0.68
N ALA A 370 23.28 -8.22 1.09
CA ALA A 370 22.12 -7.99 1.94
C ALA A 370 21.91 -9.16 2.91
N SER A 371 21.28 -8.89 4.04
CA SER A 371 20.58 -9.87 4.86
C SER A 371 19.25 -9.25 5.28
N LYS A 372 18.13 -9.89 4.91
CA LYS A 372 16.78 -9.34 5.04
C LYS A 372 15.81 -10.45 5.44
N LYS A 373 14.97 -10.16 6.43
CA LYS A 373 13.84 -11.02 6.78
C LYS A 373 12.85 -11.08 5.60
N GLN A 374 12.37 -12.28 5.27
CA GLN A 374 11.40 -12.48 4.20
C GLN A 374 10.02 -11.88 4.55
N PRO A 375 9.25 -11.47 3.54
CA PRO A 375 7.89 -10.93 3.72
C PRO A 375 6.85 -12.04 3.97
N ILE A 376 7.08 -13.21 3.40
CA ILE A 376 6.21 -14.40 3.45
C ILE A 376 6.76 -15.42 4.46
N VAL A 377 5.92 -16.40 4.81
CA VAL A 377 6.34 -17.64 5.49
C VAL A 377 6.46 -18.70 4.42
N THR A 378 7.64 -19.31 4.26
CA THR A 378 7.89 -20.32 3.23
C THR A 378 7.64 -21.73 3.75
N LEU A 379 6.96 -22.55 2.95
CA LEU A 379 6.50 -23.89 3.35
C LEU A 379 7.64 -24.91 3.42
N SER A 380 8.77 -24.65 2.75
CA SER A 380 9.95 -25.52 2.76
C SER A 380 11.27 -24.74 2.71
N THR A 381 12.38 -25.45 2.98
CA THR A 381 13.75 -24.98 2.77
C THR A 381 14.03 -24.70 1.29
N CYS A 382 13.54 -25.55 0.38
CA CYS A 382 13.64 -25.34 -1.08
C CYS A 382 13.00 -24.01 -1.49
N GLU A 383 11.82 -23.69 -0.96
CA GLU A 383 11.14 -22.44 -1.24
C GLU A 383 11.84 -21.23 -0.61
N ALA A 384 12.40 -21.36 0.60
CA ALA A 384 13.19 -20.31 1.24
C ALA A 384 14.41 -19.92 0.39
N GLU A 385 15.11 -20.91 -0.15
CA GLU A 385 16.26 -20.72 -1.04
C GLU A 385 15.87 -20.19 -2.42
N TYR A 386 14.76 -20.69 -2.99
CA TYR A 386 14.25 -20.16 -4.26
C TYR A 386 13.83 -18.67 -4.13
N VAL A 387 13.31 -18.26 -2.97
CA VAL A 387 13.06 -16.84 -2.65
C VAL A 387 14.36 -16.04 -2.57
N ALA A 388 15.39 -16.57 -1.90
CA ALA A 388 16.70 -15.93 -1.80
C ALA A 388 17.36 -15.79 -3.19
N ALA A 389 17.37 -16.85 -3.98
CA ALA A 389 17.96 -16.90 -5.31
C ALA A 389 17.23 -15.94 -6.28
N SER A 390 15.91 -15.85 -6.20
CA SER A 390 15.11 -14.88 -6.95
C SER A 390 15.47 -13.43 -6.60
N TRP A 391 15.64 -13.11 -5.31
CA TRP A 391 16.11 -11.79 -4.87
C TRP A 391 17.54 -11.48 -5.32
N CYS A 392 18.40 -12.51 -5.35
CA CYS A 392 19.76 -12.42 -5.89
C CYS A 392 19.70 -12.09 -7.40
N VAL A 393 19.00 -12.89 -8.21
CA VAL A 393 18.81 -12.68 -9.66
C VAL A 393 18.21 -11.30 -9.98
N ALA A 394 17.22 -10.85 -9.22
CA ALA A 394 16.64 -9.51 -9.38
C ALA A 394 17.69 -8.39 -9.22
N HIS A 395 18.64 -8.55 -8.29
CA HIS A 395 19.74 -7.62 -8.10
C HIS A 395 20.81 -7.78 -9.20
N THR A 396 21.11 -9.01 -9.64
CA THR A 396 21.99 -9.31 -10.78
C THR A 396 21.58 -8.58 -12.06
N ILE A 397 20.28 -8.50 -12.35
CA ILE A 397 19.77 -7.80 -13.54
C ILE A 397 20.11 -6.30 -13.48
N TRP A 398 19.95 -5.66 -12.33
CA TRP A 398 20.35 -4.26 -12.13
C TRP A 398 21.87 -4.08 -12.24
N LEU A 399 22.66 -4.97 -11.63
CA LEU A 399 24.13 -4.95 -11.69
C LEU A 399 24.68 -5.11 -13.12
N ARG A 400 24.17 -6.07 -13.91
CA ARG A 400 24.58 -6.28 -15.31
C ARG A 400 24.22 -5.08 -16.20
N ASN A 401 23.08 -4.43 -15.92
CA ASN A 401 22.68 -3.21 -16.62
C ASN A 401 23.56 -1.99 -16.25
N LEU A 402 23.94 -1.84 -14.98
CA LEU A 402 24.89 -0.83 -14.51
C LEU A 402 26.29 -1.03 -15.11
N LEU A 403 26.79 -2.27 -15.12
CA LEU A 403 28.07 -2.64 -15.74
C LEU A 403 28.10 -2.36 -17.25
N ARG A 404 26.99 -2.55 -17.97
CA ARG A 404 26.89 -2.20 -19.40
C ARG A 404 27.07 -0.69 -19.63
N GLU A 405 26.45 0.14 -18.81
CA GLU A 405 26.60 1.60 -18.87
C GLU A 405 28.02 2.07 -18.49
N LEU A 406 28.68 1.37 -17.56
CA LEU A 406 30.10 1.53 -17.24
C LEU A 406 31.06 0.98 -18.32
N LYS A 407 30.56 0.54 -19.48
CA LYS A 407 31.31 -0.04 -20.61
C LYS A 407 32.00 -1.38 -20.32
N LEU A 408 31.49 -2.15 -19.35
CA LEU A 408 32.00 -3.48 -18.97
C LEU A 408 30.91 -4.56 -19.07
N PRO A 409 30.31 -4.76 -20.26
CA PRO A 409 29.24 -5.72 -20.46
C PRO A 409 29.68 -7.14 -20.08
N GLN A 410 28.94 -7.75 -19.15
CA GLN A 410 29.06 -9.17 -18.87
C GLN A 410 28.35 -9.93 -20.00
N HIS A 411 29.11 -10.60 -20.87
CA HIS A 411 28.56 -11.31 -22.04
C HIS A 411 28.06 -12.71 -21.69
N GLU A 412 28.85 -13.47 -20.91
CA GLU A 412 28.45 -14.77 -20.34
C GLU A 412 27.27 -14.61 -19.36
N ALA A 413 26.57 -15.71 -19.04
CA ALA A 413 25.62 -15.73 -17.94
C ALA A 413 26.34 -15.46 -16.61
N THR A 414 25.70 -14.72 -15.69
CA THR A 414 26.24 -14.56 -14.33
C THR A 414 25.89 -15.79 -13.53
N GLU A 415 26.92 -16.45 -12.99
CA GLU A 415 26.75 -17.57 -12.07
C GLU A 415 26.20 -17.08 -10.73
N ILE A 416 25.20 -17.81 -10.21
CA ILE A 416 24.60 -17.60 -8.90
C ILE A 416 24.79 -18.89 -8.10
N GLN A 417 25.66 -18.85 -7.09
CA GLN A 417 25.90 -19.96 -6.20
C GLN A 417 24.74 -20.09 -5.21
N VAL A 418 24.20 -21.30 -5.10
CA VAL A 418 23.14 -21.75 -4.19
C VAL A 418 23.57 -23.15 -3.72
N ASP A 419 23.39 -23.50 -2.45
CA ASP A 419 23.80 -24.82 -1.92
C ASP A 419 22.66 -25.87 -2.01
N ASN A 420 21.41 -25.42 -1.96
CA ASN A 420 20.22 -26.25 -2.01
C ASN A 420 19.92 -26.77 -3.41
N LYS A 421 20.31 -28.03 -3.65
CA LYS A 421 20.08 -28.75 -4.91
C LYS A 421 18.63 -28.73 -5.40
N SER A 422 17.64 -28.81 -4.51
CA SER A 422 16.23 -28.79 -4.92
C SER A 422 15.82 -27.43 -5.49
N ALA A 423 16.31 -26.33 -4.91
CA ALA A 423 16.09 -24.98 -5.44
C ALA A 423 16.84 -24.75 -6.78
N ILE A 424 18.03 -25.35 -6.94
CA ILE A 424 18.81 -25.32 -8.18
C ILE A 424 18.10 -26.05 -9.32
N GLU A 425 17.63 -27.29 -9.11
CA GLU A 425 16.94 -28.05 -10.15
C GLU A 425 15.57 -27.45 -10.49
N LEU A 426 14.87 -26.87 -9.49
CA LEU A 426 13.66 -26.06 -9.71
C LEU A 426 13.94 -24.84 -10.61
N ALA A 427 15.06 -24.14 -10.40
CA ALA A 427 15.46 -22.99 -11.21
C ALA A 427 15.98 -23.36 -12.61
N LYS A 428 16.53 -24.57 -12.79
CA LYS A 428 17.01 -25.06 -14.09
C LYS A 428 15.88 -25.55 -15.00
N ASN A 429 14.78 -26.04 -14.45
CA ASN A 429 13.70 -26.64 -15.22
C ASN A 429 12.70 -25.57 -15.72
N PRO A 430 12.69 -25.22 -17.03
CA PRO A 430 11.86 -24.13 -17.56
C PRO A 430 10.35 -24.44 -17.55
N VAL A 431 9.96 -25.69 -17.28
CA VAL A 431 8.55 -26.11 -17.14
C VAL A 431 8.12 -25.92 -15.68
N VAL A 432 8.89 -26.49 -14.74
CA VAL A 432 8.58 -26.47 -13.29
C VAL A 432 8.83 -25.08 -12.65
N ALA A 433 9.59 -24.19 -13.30
CA ALA A 433 9.77 -22.79 -12.89
C ALA A 433 8.47 -21.94 -12.86
N THR A 434 7.32 -22.51 -13.22
CA THR A 434 6.00 -21.85 -13.28
C THR A 434 5.29 -21.80 -11.91
N ILE A 435 6.00 -21.53 -10.81
CA ILE A 435 5.39 -21.34 -9.47
C ILE A 435 6.31 -20.52 -8.52
N PRO A 436 5.79 -19.57 -7.71
CA PRO A 436 4.70 -18.63 -7.99
C PRO A 436 5.12 -17.15 -7.84
N SER A 437 4.29 -16.22 -8.34
CA SER A 437 4.57 -14.77 -8.32
C SER A 437 4.53 -14.08 -6.95
N TRP A 438 4.42 -14.83 -5.85
CA TRP A 438 4.49 -14.30 -4.48
C TRP A 438 5.91 -13.87 -4.03
N VAL A 439 6.96 -14.43 -4.63
CA VAL A 439 8.37 -14.26 -4.21
C VAL A 439 8.84 -12.81 -4.31
N PHE A 440 8.37 -12.09 -5.32
CA PHE A 440 8.71 -10.69 -5.58
C PHE A 440 7.93 -9.68 -4.69
N ARG A 441 6.87 -10.12 -3.99
CA ARG A 441 5.88 -9.22 -3.34
C ARG A 441 6.28 -8.65 -1.97
N GLY A 442 7.57 -8.54 -1.65
CA GLY A 442 7.97 -7.93 -0.38
C GLY A 442 9.44 -7.57 -0.21
N ALA A 443 10.06 -7.05 -1.28
CA ALA A 443 11.23 -6.17 -1.17
C ALA A 443 10.87 -4.68 -1.40
N GLN A 444 9.57 -4.33 -1.32
CA GLN A 444 9.04 -2.96 -1.44
C GLN A 444 8.18 -2.60 -0.21
N ASN A 445 8.02 -1.30 0.06
CA ASN A 445 7.68 -0.78 1.40
C ASN A 445 6.21 -0.99 1.80
N THR A 446 6.00 -1.27 3.09
CA THR A 446 4.76 -0.89 3.79
C THR A 446 4.66 0.63 3.87
N ALA A 447 3.46 1.19 3.66
CA ALA A 447 3.15 2.56 4.08
C ALA A 447 2.66 2.55 5.53
N ASP A 448 3.22 3.42 6.37
CA ASP A 448 2.76 3.63 7.75
C ASP A 448 1.36 4.28 7.74
N LYS A 449 0.46 3.79 8.59
CA LYS A 449 -0.87 4.38 8.75
C LYS A 449 -0.89 5.37 9.92
N VAL A 450 -1.40 6.57 9.66
CA VAL A 450 -1.56 7.65 10.65
C VAL A 450 -3.03 8.02 10.74
N PHE A 451 -3.62 7.88 11.91
CA PHE A 451 -5.03 8.19 12.13
C PHE A 451 -5.16 9.65 12.60
N VAL A 452 -6.16 10.36 12.10
CA VAL A 452 -6.35 11.79 12.36
C VAL A 452 -7.83 12.08 12.58
N ALA A 453 -8.20 12.44 13.81
CA ALA A 453 -9.56 12.90 14.11
C ALA A 453 -9.65 14.42 13.90
N LEU A 454 -10.57 14.84 13.03
CA LEU A 454 -10.70 16.23 12.57
C LEU A 454 -12.03 16.87 13.03
N PRO A 455 -12.08 18.22 13.15
CA PRO A 455 -13.30 18.95 13.46
C PRO A 455 -14.35 18.85 12.35
N GLU A 456 -15.63 19.01 12.71
CA GLU A 456 -16.73 19.10 11.75
C GLU A 456 -16.66 20.33 10.84
N LYS A 457 -16.00 21.40 11.30
CA LYS A 457 -15.67 22.58 10.49
C LYS A 457 -14.35 22.37 9.77
N TYR A 458 -14.42 22.37 8.43
CA TYR A 458 -13.27 22.20 7.54
C TYR A 458 -12.07 23.11 7.91
N GLU A 459 -12.34 24.39 8.16
CA GLU A 459 -11.32 25.41 8.45
C GLU A 459 -10.54 25.12 9.74
N ASP A 460 -11.19 24.59 10.77
CA ASP A 460 -10.56 24.26 12.05
C ASP A 460 -9.66 23.01 11.96
N GLY A 461 -9.90 22.13 10.98
CA GLY A 461 -9.09 20.93 10.74
C GLY A 461 -7.89 21.15 9.82
N LEU A 462 -7.90 22.20 8.98
CA LEU A 462 -6.77 22.52 8.10
C LEU A 462 -5.42 22.68 8.85
N PRO A 463 -5.34 23.35 10.01
CA PRO A 463 -4.10 23.41 10.80
C PRO A 463 -3.64 22.04 11.29
N VAL A 464 -4.56 21.11 11.56
CA VAL A 464 -4.23 19.74 12.03
C VAL A 464 -3.67 18.91 10.89
N LEU A 465 -4.32 18.91 9.72
CA LEU A 465 -3.81 18.25 8.51
C LEU A 465 -2.47 18.85 8.06
N SER A 466 -2.33 20.18 8.07
CA SER A 466 -1.08 20.86 7.70
C SER A 466 0.09 20.48 8.63
N TRP A 467 -0.19 20.20 9.91
CA TRP A 467 0.80 19.65 10.83
C TRP A 467 1.16 18.19 10.48
N VAL A 468 0.15 17.34 10.21
CA VAL A 468 0.35 15.92 9.81
C VAL A 468 1.17 15.81 8.51
N PHE A 469 0.86 16.62 7.50
CA PHE A 469 1.59 16.65 6.22
C PHE A 469 3.05 17.09 6.35
N ASN A 470 3.38 17.83 7.42
CA ASN A 470 4.74 18.28 7.70
C ASN A 470 5.53 17.32 8.60
N TYR A 471 4.86 16.47 9.36
CA TYR A 471 5.50 15.53 10.28
C TYR A 471 5.79 14.16 9.63
N PHE A 472 4.89 13.66 8.79
CA PHE A 472 4.99 12.33 8.18
C PHE A 472 5.32 12.41 6.67
N PRO A 473 6.09 11.46 6.11
CA PRO A 473 6.47 11.48 4.69
C PRO A 473 5.37 10.93 3.77
N CYS A 474 4.90 11.71 2.78
CA CYS A 474 3.80 11.34 1.87
C CYS A 474 4.02 10.02 1.12
N ASP A 475 5.20 9.80 0.54
CA ASP A 475 5.55 8.59 -0.24
C ASP A 475 5.38 7.27 0.53
N LYS A 476 5.29 7.33 1.87
CA LYS A 476 5.23 6.19 2.78
C LYS A 476 4.17 6.32 3.88
N THR A 477 3.28 7.31 3.82
CA THR A 477 2.27 7.52 4.87
C THR A 477 0.87 7.55 4.29
N LYS A 478 -0.01 6.69 4.81
CA LYS A 478 -1.44 6.70 4.49
C LYS A 478 -2.22 7.29 5.66
N ILE A 479 -2.92 8.38 5.41
CA ILE A 479 -3.72 9.09 6.40
C ILE A 479 -5.10 8.44 6.51
N ILE A 480 -5.56 8.19 7.73
CA ILE A 480 -6.91 7.69 8.03
C ILE A 480 -7.65 8.80 8.76
N ILE A 481 -8.54 9.51 8.07
CA ILE A 481 -9.35 10.58 8.66
C ILE A 481 -10.51 9.94 9.42
N ILE A 482 -10.48 10.03 10.75
CA ILE A 482 -11.56 9.54 11.60
C ILE A 482 -12.66 10.60 11.66
N TYR A 483 -13.89 10.14 11.47
CA TYR A 483 -15.11 10.91 11.68
C TYR A 483 -16.12 10.05 12.45
N ILE A 484 -16.77 10.63 13.45
CA ILE A 484 -17.64 9.92 14.38
C ILE A 484 -19.05 10.47 14.23
N MET A 485 -20.00 9.60 13.95
CA MET A 485 -21.40 9.96 13.73
C MET A 485 -22.24 9.55 14.94
N PRO A 486 -23.02 10.48 15.52
CA PRO A 486 -23.94 10.16 16.62
C PRO A 486 -25.04 9.20 16.14
N SER A 487 -25.47 8.30 17.04
CA SER A 487 -26.32 7.14 16.70
C SER A 487 -27.75 7.46 16.23
N GLN A 488 -28.17 8.72 16.11
CA GLN A 488 -29.50 9.12 15.63
C GLN A 488 -29.43 10.38 14.75
N GLY A 489 -30.03 10.29 13.55
CA GLY A 489 -30.19 11.42 12.61
C GLY A 489 -29.86 11.03 11.17
N LEU A 490 -30.85 11.09 10.27
CA LEU A 490 -30.62 10.92 8.82
C LEU A 490 -30.29 12.27 8.17
N SER A 491 -29.49 12.20 7.10
CA SER A 491 -29.05 13.29 6.21
C SER A 491 -28.16 14.35 6.87
N ASP A 492 -26.99 14.63 6.26
CA ASP A 492 -26.20 15.81 6.59
C ASP A 492 -25.15 16.15 5.49
N PRO A 493 -24.94 17.44 5.14
CA PRO A 493 -23.89 17.89 4.24
C PRO A 493 -22.43 17.66 4.72
N ARG A 494 -22.17 17.24 5.97
CA ARG A 494 -20.83 16.97 6.54
C ARG A 494 -19.99 15.96 5.76
N ASN A 495 -20.60 15.10 4.93
CA ASN A 495 -19.86 14.23 3.99
C ASN A 495 -19.05 15.05 2.94
N LEU A 496 -19.50 16.27 2.61
CA LEU A 496 -18.77 17.23 1.77
C LEU A 496 -17.52 17.77 2.48
N VAL A 497 -17.56 17.98 3.80
CA VAL A 497 -16.39 18.39 4.60
C VAL A 497 -15.33 17.29 4.61
N LEU A 498 -15.72 16.02 4.79
CA LEU A 498 -14.79 14.91 4.66
C LEU A 498 -14.19 14.81 3.27
N ASN A 499 -15.00 14.96 2.22
CA ASN A 499 -14.48 14.94 0.85
C ASN A 499 -13.55 16.15 0.56
N LYS A 500 -13.80 17.32 1.16
CA LYS A 500 -12.85 18.46 1.14
C LYS A 500 -11.54 18.10 1.85
N TYR A 501 -11.57 17.50 3.05
CA TYR A 501 -10.35 17.05 3.73
C TYR A 501 -9.56 15.99 2.93
N LEU A 502 -10.24 15.00 2.34
CA LEU A 502 -9.60 13.99 1.49
C LEU A 502 -8.97 14.62 0.24
N SER A 503 -9.64 15.57 -0.40
CA SER A 503 -9.09 16.37 -1.51
C SER A 503 -7.90 17.21 -1.07
N HIS A 504 -7.92 17.76 0.15
CA HIS A 504 -6.79 18.50 0.72
C HIS A 504 -5.57 17.61 0.99
N CYS A 505 -5.76 16.35 1.39
CA CYS A 505 -4.68 15.36 1.47
C CYS A 505 -4.13 15.00 0.08
N ALA A 506 -5.01 14.75 -0.89
CA ALA A 506 -4.63 14.36 -2.24
C ALA A 506 -3.85 15.46 -2.98
N THR A 507 -4.25 16.72 -2.83
CA THR A 507 -3.50 17.89 -3.35
C THR A 507 -2.13 18.05 -2.70
N HIS A 508 -1.97 17.65 -1.43
CA HIS A 508 -0.67 17.57 -0.74
C HIS A 508 0.08 16.23 -0.99
N LYS A 509 -0.33 15.44 -2.00
CA LYS A 509 0.29 14.17 -2.42
C LYS A 509 0.23 13.03 -1.37
N PHE A 510 -0.61 13.13 -0.34
CA PHE A 510 -0.85 12.04 0.61
C PHE A 510 -2.01 11.15 0.15
N GLN A 511 -1.85 9.82 0.24
CA GLN A 511 -3.01 8.93 0.23
C GLN A 511 -3.80 9.12 1.53
N ALA A 512 -5.08 9.48 1.43
CA ALA A 512 -5.99 9.53 2.57
C ALA A 512 -7.24 8.68 2.33
N GLU A 513 -7.69 8.01 3.38
CA GLU A 513 -8.97 7.29 3.45
C GLU A 513 -9.81 7.88 4.58
N LYS A 514 -11.15 7.83 4.46
CA LYS A 514 -12.04 8.15 5.59
C LYS A 514 -12.42 6.89 6.35
N LEU A 515 -12.38 6.99 7.67
CA LEU A 515 -12.90 6.01 8.61
C LEU A 515 -14.11 6.66 9.30
N VAL A 516 -15.30 6.12 9.05
CA VAL A 516 -16.53 6.61 9.67
C VAL A 516 -16.98 5.59 10.71
N HIS A 517 -17.12 6.03 11.96
CA HIS A 517 -17.52 5.18 13.08
C HIS A 517 -18.83 5.69 13.70
N MET A 518 -19.69 4.79 14.16
CA MET A 518 -20.95 5.12 14.84
C MET A 518 -20.74 5.02 16.35
N ALA A 519 -20.97 6.08 17.11
CA ALA A 519 -20.91 6.06 18.57
C ALA A 519 -21.79 7.15 19.18
N GLU A 520 -22.24 6.97 20.42
CA GLU A 520 -23.10 7.93 21.13
C GLU A 520 -22.38 9.27 21.39
N ASP A 521 -21.08 9.21 21.68
CA ASP A 521 -20.22 10.37 21.91
C ASP A 521 -18.83 10.21 21.23
N PHE A 522 -18.14 11.33 21.08
CA PHE A 522 -16.85 11.40 20.38
C PHE A 522 -15.71 10.69 21.14
N ALA A 523 -15.70 10.72 22.47
CA ALA A 523 -14.64 10.12 23.27
C ALA A 523 -14.71 8.59 23.21
N ARG A 524 -15.88 8.00 23.46
CA ARG A 524 -16.13 6.56 23.31
C ARG A 524 -15.84 6.10 21.89
N GLY A 525 -16.35 6.81 20.88
CA GLY A 525 -16.11 6.45 19.48
C GLY A 525 -14.61 6.43 19.12
N ILE A 526 -13.81 7.35 19.66
CA ILE A 526 -12.35 7.31 19.47
C ILE A 526 -11.71 6.12 20.19
N ILE A 527 -12.15 5.79 21.41
CA ILE A 527 -11.67 4.61 22.17
C ILE A 527 -12.03 3.30 21.44
N GLU A 528 -13.22 3.21 20.87
CA GLU A 528 -13.68 2.08 20.05
C GLU A 528 -12.87 1.97 18.76
N VAL A 529 -12.64 3.07 18.03
CA VAL A 529 -11.76 3.12 16.84
C VAL A 529 -10.33 2.68 17.18
N ILE A 530 -9.80 3.08 18.34
CA ILE A 530 -8.49 2.65 18.82
C ILE A 530 -8.48 1.14 19.11
N THR A 531 -9.58 0.60 19.64
CA THR A 531 -9.72 -0.81 20.00
C THR A 531 -9.94 -1.71 18.78
N GLN A 532 -10.75 -1.28 17.80
CA GLN A 532 -11.05 -2.05 16.59
C GLN A 532 -9.95 -2.01 15.53
N HIS A 533 -9.16 -0.93 15.46
CA HIS A 533 -8.18 -0.74 14.38
C HIS A 533 -6.72 -0.65 14.83
N GLY A 534 -6.44 -0.69 16.14
CA GLY A 534 -5.10 -0.71 16.71
C GLY A 534 -4.13 0.36 16.17
N PRO A 535 -4.54 1.64 16.04
CA PRO A 535 -3.74 2.68 15.40
C PRO A 535 -2.45 2.95 16.20
N LYS A 536 -1.28 2.73 15.59
CA LYS A 536 0.00 3.05 16.26
C LYS A 536 0.16 4.54 16.56
N ASN A 537 -0.31 5.41 15.67
CA ASN A 537 -0.28 6.86 15.81
C ASN A 537 -1.67 7.45 15.56
N LEU A 538 -2.18 8.22 16.52
CA LEU A 538 -3.43 8.98 16.42
C LEU A 538 -3.19 10.46 16.74
N VAL A 539 -3.64 11.34 15.86
CA VAL A 539 -3.56 12.80 15.98
C VAL A 539 -4.98 13.36 16.13
N MET A 540 -5.20 14.29 17.06
CA MET A 540 -6.50 14.89 17.33
C MET A 540 -6.41 16.42 17.41
N GLY A 541 -7.41 17.10 16.83
CA GLY A 541 -7.55 18.55 16.91
C GLY A 541 -8.20 19.05 18.21
N LYS A 542 -8.02 20.33 18.51
CA LYS A 542 -8.63 21.09 19.63
C LYS A 542 -10.16 21.28 19.55
N ALA A 543 -10.87 20.42 18.81
CA ALA A 543 -12.32 20.43 18.64
C ALA A 543 -13.03 19.26 19.32
N ALA A 544 -12.29 18.27 19.84
CA ALA A 544 -12.77 17.51 20.99
C ALA A 544 -12.85 18.46 22.19
N ASN A 545 -13.89 18.36 23.03
CA ASN A 545 -13.93 19.15 24.25
C ASN A 545 -12.76 18.79 25.17
N ARG A 546 -12.45 19.69 26.10
CA ARG A 546 -11.35 19.49 27.06
C ARG A 546 -11.54 18.24 27.92
N ASP A 547 -12.79 17.87 28.13
CA ASP A 547 -13.24 16.70 28.89
C ASP A 547 -13.17 15.43 28.03
N ASP A 548 -13.67 15.45 26.78
CA ASP A 548 -13.51 14.35 25.81
C ASP A 548 -12.02 13.95 25.66
N ALA A 549 -11.15 14.95 25.52
CA ALA A 549 -9.70 14.75 25.43
C ALA A 549 -9.13 14.10 26.69
N SER A 550 -9.65 14.43 27.87
CA SER A 550 -9.25 13.82 29.15
C SER A 550 -9.68 12.36 29.23
N ILE A 551 -10.90 12.04 28.82
CA ILE A 551 -11.45 10.67 28.79
C ILE A 551 -10.60 9.78 27.85
N VAL A 552 -10.34 10.24 26.61
CA VAL A 552 -9.50 9.49 25.66
C VAL A 552 -8.06 9.33 26.17
N ILE A 553 -7.49 10.32 26.89
CA ILE A 553 -6.15 10.19 27.50
C ILE A 553 -6.13 9.09 28.58
N GLN A 554 -7.20 8.94 29.36
CA GLN A 554 -7.28 7.98 30.47
C GLN A 554 -7.63 6.56 30.02
N GLU A 555 -8.60 6.42 29.11
CA GLU A 555 -9.21 5.11 28.78
C GLU A 555 -8.68 4.45 27.50
N ALA A 556 -8.16 5.21 26.53
CA ALA A 556 -7.71 4.64 25.26
C ALA A 556 -6.51 3.69 25.44
N ASN A 557 -6.52 2.57 24.71
CA ASN A 557 -5.49 1.52 24.79
C ASN A 557 -4.06 2.08 24.77
N LEU A 558 -3.24 1.67 25.73
CA LEU A 558 -1.86 2.14 25.95
C LEU A 558 -0.89 1.80 24.81
N SER A 559 -1.28 0.92 23.87
CA SER A 559 -0.55 0.64 22.63
C SER A 559 -0.63 1.77 21.58
N CYS A 560 -1.50 2.76 21.79
CA CYS A 560 -1.72 3.88 20.87
C CYS A 560 -1.04 5.17 21.35
N LYS A 561 -0.21 5.77 20.49
CA LYS A 561 0.43 7.07 20.69
C LYS A 561 -0.53 8.20 20.32
N LEU A 562 -0.86 9.07 21.27
CA LEU A 562 -1.85 10.17 21.08
C LEU A 562 -1.17 11.53 20.99
N TRP A 563 -1.45 12.30 19.94
CA TRP A 563 -0.96 13.68 19.74
C TRP A 563 -2.10 14.69 19.65
N PHE A 564 -2.01 15.78 20.40
CA PHE A 564 -3.05 16.81 20.47
C PHE A 564 -2.58 18.12 19.84
N ILE A 565 -3.28 18.59 18.80
CA ILE A 565 -2.91 19.77 18.00
C ILE A 565 -3.92 20.91 18.22
N SER A 566 -3.44 22.11 18.55
CA SER A 566 -4.22 23.34 18.60
C SER A 566 -3.61 24.39 17.69
N ASN A 567 -4.42 25.00 16.83
CA ASN A 567 -3.99 26.07 15.91
C ASN A 567 -2.71 25.68 15.12
N GLY A 568 -2.62 24.42 14.69
CA GLY A 568 -1.46 23.87 13.94
C GLY A 568 -0.19 23.63 14.76
N ASN A 569 -0.26 23.66 16.10
CA ASN A 569 0.87 23.42 16.99
C ASN A 569 0.57 22.25 17.95
N LEU A 570 1.58 21.42 18.23
CA LEU A 570 1.49 20.31 19.19
C LEU A 570 1.40 20.86 20.62
N VAL A 571 0.35 20.47 21.34
CA VAL A 571 0.08 20.90 22.74
C VAL A 571 0.45 19.81 23.73
N PHE A 572 0.14 18.55 23.43
CA PHE A 572 0.35 17.42 24.34
C PHE A 572 0.62 16.12 23.55
N THR A 573 1.28 15.16 24.20
CA THR A 573 1.54 13.82 23.67
C THR A 573 1.46 12.78 24.77
N ARG A 574 0.66 11.73 24.56
CA ARG A 574 0.69 10.51 25.37
C ARG A 574 1.54 9.47 24.66
N GLU A 575 2.69 9.15 25.23
CA GLU A 575 3.57 8.08 24.75
C GLU A 575 3.00 6.68 25.03
N VAL A 576 3.46 5.70 24.24
CA VAL A 576 3.04 4.29 24.33
C VAL A 576 3.59 3.67 25.61
N ASN A 577 2.73 3.07 26.45
CA ASN A 577 3.13 2.57 27.77
C ASN A 577 2.85 1.07 27.93
N PHE A 578 3.87 0.27 27.67
CA PHE A 578 3.80 -1.18 27.51
C PHE A 578 3.75 -1.97 28.85
N ASP A 579 3.60 -1.34 30.03
CA ASP A 579 3.67 -2.02 31.34
C ASP A 579 2.35 -2.58 31.90
N LYS A 580 1.19 -2.31 31.27
CA LYS A 580 -0.13 -2.66 31.83
C LYS A 580 -1.01 -3.58 30.96
N LEU A 581 -0.48 -4.16 29.89
CA LEU A 581 -1.28 -4.84 28.85
C LEU A 581 -1.52 -6.36 29.02
N ASN A 582 -1.26 -6.92 30.21
CA ASN A 582 -1.47 -8.36 30.50
C ASN A 582 -2.59 -8.61 31.55
N PRO A 583 -3.76 -9.13 31.12
CA PRO A 583 -4.67 -9.89 31.96
C PRO A 583 -4.59 -11.39 31.64
N ALA A 584 -4.36 -12.24 32.66
CA ALA A 584 -4.38 -13.70 32.52
C ALA A 584 -5.73 -14.29 33.00
N PRO A 585 -6.20 -15.43 32.46
CA PRO A 585 -7.48 -16.04 32.83
C PRO A 585 -7.35 -16.97 34.06
N THR A 586 -8.35 -16.97 34.95
CA THR A 586 -8.66 -18.08 35.89
C THR A 586 -10.03 -17.87 36.54
N SER A 587 -10.62 -18.92 37.12
CA SER A 587 -11.96 -18.89 37.72
C SER A 587 -12.06 -19.69 39.04
N SER A 588 -12.90 -19.20 39.96
CA SER A 588 -13.21 -19.79 41.30
C SER A 588 -12.03 -19.80 42.31
N MET A 589 -12.19 -19.69 43.64
CA MET A 589 -13.34 -19.96 44.54
C MET A 589 -13.44 -18.99 45.75
N ARG A 590 -14.61 -19.03 46.42
CA ARG A 590 -14.92 -18.91 47.88
C ARG A 590 -13.75 -18.64 48.87
N SER A 591 -13.88 -17.91 49.99
CA SER A 591 -15.06 -17.34 50.71
C SER A 591 -14.66 -16.56 51.99
N GLN A 592 -15.65 -15.96 52.70
CA GLN A 592 -15.63 -15.43 54.09
C GLN A 592 -14.95 -14.05 54.30
N SER A 593 -15.45 -13.13 55.15
CA SER A 593 -16.74 -13.08 55.90
C SER A 593 -17.02 -11.70 56.56
N ASN A 594 -18.31 -11.43 56.82
CA ASN A 594 -18.89 -10.50 57.84
C ASN A 594 -18.84 -8.97 57.61
N GLY A 595 -19.94 -8.30 58.00
CA GLY A 595 -20.01 -6.84 58.25
C GLY A 595 -21.27 -6.15 57.68
N GLN A 596 -22.27 -5.87 58.53
CA GLN A 596 -23.41 -5.01 58.18
C GLN A 596 -23.12 -3.53 58.50
N THR A 597 -23.69 -2.59 57.75
CA THR A 597 -24.76 -1.67 58.23
C THR A 597 -25.34 -0.81 57.09
N THR A 598 -26.53 -0.23 57.33
CA THR A 598 -27.25 0.75 56.49
C THR A 598 -26.60 2.16 56.60
N GLU A 599 -27.05 3.27 55.95
CA GLU A 599 -28.37 3.63 55.39
C GLU A 599 -28.30 4.76 54.32
N VAL A 600 -29.45 5.23 53.81
CA VAL A 600 -29.61 6.16 52.64
C VAL A 600 -30.57 7.32 52.98
N PRO A 601 -30.29 8.58 52.55
CA PRO A 601 -31.31 9.40 51.83
C PRO A 601 -30.66 10.40 50.81
N LEU A 602 -31.31 11.26 49.99
CA LEU A 602 -32.67 11.84 49.75
C LEU A 602 -32.90 12.00 48.20
N SER A 603 -34.01 12.48 47.61
CA SER A 603 -35.48 12.33 47.85
C SER A 603 -36.30 13.14 46.81
N THR A 604 -37.35 12.56 46.19
CA THR A 604 -38.46 13.29 45.51
C THR A 604 -39.72 12.39 45.52
N SER A 605 -40.99 12.82 45.61
CA SER A 605 -41.68 14.08 46.02
C SER A 605 -43.16 13.70 46.39
N GLY A 606 -44.09 14.50 46.93
CA GLY A 606 -44.21 15.94 47.23
C GLY A 606 -45.63 16.23 47.80
N ARG A 607 -46.26 17.38 47.45
CA ARG A 607 -47.68 17.82 47.74
C ARG A 607 -48.09 18.20 49.19
N SER A 608 -48.00 19.51 49.47
CA SER A 608 -49.08 20.45 49.87
C SER A 608 -50.13 20.17 50.99
N ASN A 609 -50.20 21.15 51.93
CA ASN A 609 -51.37 21.65 52.72
C ASN A 609 -51.94 20.71 53.82
N SER A 610 -52.46 21.18 54.97
CA SER A 610 -53.14 22.46 55.31
C SER A 610 -53.04 22.91 56.79
N GLU A 611 -53.38 24.19 57.05
CA GLU A 611 -54.02 24.79 58.26
C GLU A 611 -53.46 24.58 59.70
N SER A 612 -52.78 25.62 60.20
CA SER A 612 -52.95 26.35 61.49
C SER A 612 -53.63 25.72 62.73
N THR A 613 -53.06 25.93 63.94
CA THR A 613 -53.53 26.92 64.96
C THR A 613 -52.83 26.80 66.35
N ILE A 614 -52.32 27.93 66.87
CA ILE A 614 -52.10 28.44 68.27
C ILE A 614 -52.13 27.47 69.48
N GLY A 615 -51.18 27.66 70.43
CA GLY A 615 -51.30 27.23 71.85
C GLY A 615 -50.08 27.61 72.72
N GLU A 616 -50.32 28.20 73.91
CA GLU A 616 -49.31 28.69 74.89
C GLU A 616 -49.42 27.94 76.24
N GLY A 617 -48.47 28.14 77.18
CA GLY A 617 -48.66 27.79 78.61
C GLY A 617 -47.37 27.43 79.39
N ASP A 618 -47.09 28.15 80.47
CA ASP A 618 -45.91 28.02 81.35
C ASP A 618 -46.18 27.25 82.68
N ASP A 619 -45.09 26.96 83.40
CA ASP A 619 -44.89 26.86 84.87
C ASP A 619 -45.88 26.14 85.82
N ASP A 620 -45.33 25.48 86.87
CA ASP A 620 -45.65 25.83 88.28
C ASP A 620 -44.58 25.35 89.30
N LEU A 621 -44.71 25.76 90.57
CA LEU A 621 -43.70 25.65 91.65
C LEU A 621 -44.25 25.13 93.01
N ASP A 622 -43.36 25.13 94.03
CA ASP A 622 -43.57 25.00 95.49
C ASP A 622 -43.57 23.59 96.15
N GLY A 623 -43.24 23.50 97.46
CA GLY A 623 -42.99 22.22 98.15
C GLY A 623 -42.55 22.14 99.63
N SER A 624 -42.69 23.19 100.48
CA SER A 624 -42.66 23.08 101.97
C SER A 624 -41.32 22.89 102.74
N LEU A 625 -41.40 22.93 104.09
CA LEU A 625 -40.34 23.35 105.04
C LEU A 625 -40.57 22.85 106.51
N ASN A 626 -39.48 22.81 107.31
CA ASN A 626 -39.39 23.16 108.76
C ASN A 626 -39.60 22.10 109.90
N GLU A 627 -39.03 22.44 111.08
CA GLU A 627 -39.19 21.94 112.49
C GLU A 627 -37.86 21.52 113.19
N MET A 628 -37.59 21.75 114.49
CA MET A 628 -38.11 22.73 115.49
C MET A 628 -37.10 22.93 116.67
N LEU A 629 -37.48 23.57 117.80
CA LEU A 629 -36.59 24.09 118.86
C LEU A 629 -36.51 23.27 120.18
N HIS A 630 -35.39 23.47 120.90
CA HIS A 630 -35.19 23.46 122.37
C HIS A 630 -35.46 22.22 123.26
N ALA A 631 -34.40 21.85 124.01
CA ALA A 631 -34.43 21.44 125.42
C ALA A 631 -33.18 22.03 126.14
N ALA A 632 -33.06 21.95 127.47
CA ALA A 632 -32.09 22.74 128.25
C ALA A 632 -31.29 21.96 129.32
N SER A 633 -30.12 22.53 129.65
CA SER A 633 -29.27 22.32 130.84
C SER A 633 -28.56 20.98 131.07
N VAL A 634 -27.22 21.08 131.29
CA VAL A 634 -26.42 20.58 132.45
C VAL A 634 -26.61 19.08 132.82
N GLU A 635 -25.59 18.21 132.85
CA GLU A 635 -24.19 18.34 133.30
C GLU A 635 -23.21 17.79 132.22
N ALA A 636 -22.12 18.42 131.78
CA ALA A 636 -20.95 19.06 132.44
C ALA A 636 -19.68 18.15 132.47
N ASP A 637 -18.52 18.81 132.40
CA ASP A 637 -17.16 18.33 132.76
C ASP A 637 -16.52 17.10 132.05
N ASN A 638 -17.02 16.63 130.90
CA ASN A 638 -16.31 15.62 130.08
C ASN A 638 -16.14 15.92 128.57
N PHE A 639 -16.73 16.99 128.03
CA PHE A 639 -16.76 17.23 126.57
C PHE A 639 -15.56 18.01 125.99
N GLU A 640 -14.83 18.80 126.78
CA GLU A 640 -13.83 19.75 126.25
C GLU A 640 -12.67 19.11 125.46
N LYS A 641 -12.22 17.90 125.85
CA LYS A 641 -11.14 17.21 125.12
C LYS A 641 -11.55 16.78 123.71
N MET A 642 -12.80 16.37 123.51
CA MET A 642 -13.27 15.84 122.23
C MET A 642 -13.43 16.97 121.18
N ALA A 643 -13.80 18.17 121.63
CA ALA A 643 -13.93 19.35 120.77
C ALA A 643 -12.61 19.72 120.06
N ALA A 644 -11.45 19.57 120.75
CA ALA A 644 -10.15 19.93 120.20
C ALA A 644 -9.72 19.06 119.00
N GLU A 645 -9.93 17.74 119.08
CA GLU A 645 -9.61 16.83 117.96
C GLU A 645 -10.56 17.02 116.77
N ILE A 646 -11.85 17.18 117.03
CA ILE A 646 -12.87 17.44 116.00
C ILE A 646 -12.52 18.72 115.22
N PHE A 647 -12.13 19.80 115.90
CA PHE A 647 -11.71 21.05 115.27
C PHE A 647 -10.47 20.88 114.38
N GLY A 648 -9.52 20.03 114.80
CA GLY A 648 -8.33 19.68 114.02
C GLY A 648 -8.65 18.93 112.71
N VAL A 649 -9.63 18.01 112.74
CA VAL A 649 -10.09 17.28 111.55
C VAL A 649 -10.90 18.19 110.62
N GLN A 650 -11.85 18.96 111.16
CA GLN A 650 -12.66 19.92 110.40
C GLN A 650 -11.79 20.89 109.59
N LYS A 651 -10.71 21.41 110.19
CA LYS A 651 -9.78 22.34 109.53
C LYS A 651 -9.03 21.71 108.34
N LYS A 652 -8.75 20.40 108.35
CA LYS A 652 -8.18 19.67 107.21
C LYS A 652 -9.21 19.42 106.11
N VAL A 653 -10.43 18.99 106.49
CA VAL A 653 -11.52 18.73 105.54
C VAL A 653 -11.90 20.00 104.78
N ALA A 654 -12.08 21.12 105.50
CA ALA A 654 -12.36 22.43 104.90
C ALA A 654 -11.30 22.82 103.84
N GLY A 655 -10.00 22.69 104.16
CA GLY A 655 -8.91 23.00 103.24
C GLY A 655 -8.88 22.14 101.97
N LEU A 656 -9.34 20.88 102.02
CA LEU A 656 -9.50 20.03 100.84
C LEU A 656 -10.73 20.43 100.01
N VAL A 657 -11.87 20.71 100.67
CA VAL A 657 -13.10 21.18 100.01
C VAL A 657 -12.86 22.48 99.23
N THR A 658 -12.22 23.49 99.83
CA THR A 658 -11.88 24.74 99.12
C THR A 658 -10.96 24.51 97.91
N LYS A 659 -10.06 23.52 97.98
CA LYS A 659 -9.09 23.21 96.91
C LYS A 659 -9.72 22.41 95.76
N LEU A 660 -10.76 21.63 96.03
CA LEU A 660 -11.59 20.97 95.01
C LEU A 660 -12.58 21.97 94.37
N ALA A 661 -13.24 22.81 95.15
CA ALA A 661 -14.15 23.84 94.66
C ALA A 661 -13.49 24.74 93.60
N LYS A 662 -12.29 25.29 93.90
CA LYS A 662 -11.52 26.10 92.92
C LYS A 662 -11.14 25.36 91.64
N LYS A 663 -10.96 24.02 91.68
CA LYS A 663 -10.70 23.22 90.48
C LYS A 663 -11.95 22.98 89.65
N LEU A 664 -13.10 22.82 90.29
CA LEU A 664 -14.40 22.69 89.62
C LEU A 664 -14.75 24.01 88.91
N GLU A 665 -14.66 25.12 89.62
CA GLU A 665 -14.87 26.49 89.14
C GLU A 665 -14.01 26.82 87.90
N GLN A 666 -12.70 26.51 87.93
CA GLN A 666 -11.82 26.63 86.77
C GLN A 666 -12.24 25.73 85.59
N LYS A 667 -12.73 24.50 85.86
CA LYS A 667 -13.14 23.58 84.79
C LYS A 667 -14.46 23.99 84.15
N GLU A 668 -15.41 24.48 84.93
CA GLU A 668 -16.63 25.08 84.38
C GLU A 668 -16.33 26.30 83.52
N GLN A 669 -15.39 27.16 83.94
CA GLN A 669 -15.02 28.35 83.16
C GLN A 669 -14.43 27.98 81.79
N GLN A 670 -13.55 26.97 81.72
CA GLN A 670 -13.08 26.44 80.44
C GLN A 670 -14.21 25.87 79.56
N ILE A 671 -15.24 25.26 80.17
CA ILE A 671 -16.42 24.74 79.44
C ILE A 671 -17.31 25.89 78.94
N ARG A 672 -17.43 26.99 79.69
CA ARG A 672 -18.13 28.21 79.26
C ARG A 672 -17.44 28.85 78.05
N GLU A 673 -16.12 29.05 78.13
CA GLU A 673 -15.29 29.61 77.03
C GLU A 673 -15.38 28.76 75.74
N LEU A 674 -15.26 27.44 75.84
CA LEU A 674 -15.37 26.54 74.67
C LEU A 674 -16.76 26.54 74.03
N LYS A 675 -17.83 26.71 74.82
CA LYS A 675 -19.20 26.84 74.29
C LYS A 675 -19.38 28.14 73.50
N GLU A 676 -18.83 29.25 73.97
CA GLU A 676 -18.88 30.52 73.22
C GLU A 676 -18.15 30.41 71.87
N ILE A 677 -16.96 29.81 71.84
CA ILE A 677 -16.18 29.63 70.61
C ILE A 677 -16.97 28.81 69.59
N LEU A 678 -17.50 27.65 69.99
CA LEU A 678 -18.30 26.79 69.12
C LEU A 678 -19.57 27.48 68.60
N GLN A 679 -20.18 28.36 69.41
CA GLN A 679 -21.37 29.12 69.02
C GLN A 679 -21.04 30.25 68.03
N ARG A 680 -19.87 30.89 68.14
CA ARG A 680 -19.36 31.85 67.14
C ARG A 680 -19.04 31.16 65.81
N GLU A 681 -18.28 30.06 65.82
CA GLU A 681 -17.97 29.28 64.61
C GLU A 681 -19.24 28.81 63.88
N LYS A 682 -20.27 28.41 64.63
CA LYS A 682 -21.55 28.02 64.03
C LYS A 682 -22.25 29.21 63.35
N GLN A 683 -22.30 30.38 63.99
CA GLN A 683 -22.89 31.59 63.40
C GLN A 683 -22.16 32.02 62.13
N GLU A 684 -20.83 32.02 62.14
CA GLU A 684 -20.00 32.39 60.98
C GLU A 684 -20.20 31.40 59.81
N LYS A 685 -20.27 30.10 60.10
CA LYS A 685 -20.56 29.05 59.11
C LYS A 685 -21.97 29.14 58.53
N ASP A 686 -22.96 29.51 59.34
CA ASP A 686 -24.34 29.71 58.88
C ASP A 686 -24.50 31.04 58.10
N GLN A 687 -23.66 32.05 58.37
CA GLN A 687 -23.59 33.29 57.59
C GLN A 687 -22.93 33.07 56.22
N LEU A 688 -21.80 32.37 56.16
CA LEU A 688 -21.14 31.97 54.91
C LEU A 688 -22.07 31.14 54.00
N ARG A 689 -22.90 30.27 54.59
CA ARG A 689 -23.91 29.50 53.84
C ARG A 689 -24.98 30.36 53.15
N ARG A 690 -25.36 31.50 53.75
CA ARG A 690 -26.32 32.43 53.11
C ARG A 690 -25.67 33.14 51.93
N GLN A 691 -24.46 33.68 52.11
CA GLN A 691 -23.71 34.35 51.06
C GLN A 691 -23.44 33.42 49.86
N ILE A 692 -23.12 32.15 50.09
CA ILE A 692 -22.95 31.17 49.01
C ILE A 692 -24.26 30.96 48.24
N ASN A 693 -25.40 30.81 48.94
CA ASN A 693 -26.70 30.63 48.30
C ASN A 693 -27.15 31.89 47.52
N GLU A 694 -26.91 33.08 48.05
CA GLU A 694 -27.20 34.37 47.40
C GLU A 694 -26.40 34.52 46.10
N ILE A 695 -25.08 34.31 46.15
CA ILE A 695 -24.19 34.33 44.97
C ILE A 695 -24.56 33.24 43.95
N GLN A 696 -25.03 32.07 44.40
CA GLN A 696 -25.53 31.03 43.48
C GLN A 696 -26.86 31.43 42.82
N HIS A 697 -27.73 32.18 43.51
CA HIS A 697 -28.99 32.63 42.93
C HIS A 697 -28.76 33.72 41.87
N GLU A 698 -27.97 34.75 42.18
CA GLU A 698 -27.62 35.82 41.22
C GLU A 698 -26.97 35.24 39.96
N LYS A 699 -26.02 34.30 40.12
CA LYS A 699 -25.36 33.66 38.97
C LYS A 699 -26.26 32.76 38.15
N ASN A 700 -27.29 32.14 38.74
CA ASN A 700 -28.25 31.36 37.97
C ASN A 700 -29.13 32.29 37.11
N GLU A 701 -29.50 33.47 37.62
CA GLU A 701 -30.24 34.47 36.83
C GLU A 701 -29.38 35.10 35.72
N GLU A 702 -28.09 35.40 35.97
CA GLU A 702 -27.14 35.78 34.92
C GLU A 702 -27.03 34.71 33.82
N ILE A 703 -26.91 33.43 34.21
CA ILE A 703 -26.82 32.30 33.28
C ILE A 703 -28.10 32.19 32.44
N GLU A 704 -29.28 32.35 33.04
CA GLU A 704 -30.56 32.24 32.34
C GLU A 704 -30.76 33.39 31.33
N GLN A 705 -30.40 34.63 31.68
CA GLN A 705 -30.43 35.74 30.70
C GLN A 705 -29.42 35.54 29.56
N VAL A 706 -28.19 35.11 29.86
CA VAL A 706 -27.16 34.81 28.85
C VAL A 706 -27.58 33.65 27.96
N MET A 707 -28.34 32.66 28.46
CA MET A 707 -28.91 31.59 27.64
C MET A 707 -30.00 32.12 26.69
N ILE A 708 -30.91 32.98 27.16
CA ILE A 708 -31.97 33.58 26.33
C ILE A 708 -31.37 34.45 25.22
N GLU A 709 -30.41 35.32 25.53
CA GLU A 709 -29.72 36.15 24.52
C GLU A 709 -28.96 35.27 23.50
N ARG A 710 -28.26 34.24 24.00
CA ARG A 710 -27.52 33.28 23.15
C ARG A 710 -28.42 32.54 22.16
N ASP A 711 -29.59 32.09 22.58
CA ASP A 711 -30.50 31.35 21.69
C ASP A 711 -31.27 32.27 20.72
N LEU A 712 -31.52 33.54 21.09
CA LEU A 712 -31.99 34.56 20.15
C LEU A 712 -30.94 34.87 19.06
N LEU A 713 -29.69 35.12 19.46
CA LEU A 713 -28.57 35.33 18.54
C LEU A 713 -28.29 34.10 17.68
N ARG A 714 -28.48 32.89 18.22
CA ARG A 714 -28.38 31.62 17.48
C ARG A 714 -29.44 31.54 16.39
N SER A 715 -30.70 31.85 16.70
CA SER A 715 -31.79 31.86 15.70
C SER A 715 -31.51 32.86 14.57
N GLN A 716 -31.08 34.08 14.89
CA GLN A 716 -30.70 35.09 13.89
C GLN A 716 -29.51 34.62 13.03
N ARG A 717 -28.48 34.06 13.66
CA ARG A 717 -27.30 33.51 12.96
C ARG A 717 -27.71 32.38 12.00
N ASP A 718 -28.59 31.49 12.43
CA ASP A 718 -28.99 30.32 11.65
C ASP A 718 -29.94 30.72 10.49
N GLU A 719 -30.71 31.79 10.64
CA GLU A 719 -31.44 32.44 9.54
C GLU A 719 -30.51 33.10 8.52
N TYR A 720 -29.50 33.86 8.96
CA TYR A 720 -28.48 34.44 8.06
C TYR A 720 -27.64 33.35 7.36
N LEU A 721 -27.30 32.25 8.05
CA LEU A 721 -26.60 31.11 7.46
C LEU A 721 -27.43 30.48 6.33
N ASN A 722 -28.74 30.33 6.49
CA ASN A 722 -29.62 29.82 5.44
C ASN A 722 -29.69 30.76 4.21
N GLN A 723 -29.73 32.08 4.41
CA GLN A 723 -29.69 33.05 3.30
C GLN A 723 -28.34 32.97 2.54
N ILE A 724 -27.23 32.89 3.27
CA ILE A 724 -25.88 32.75 2.73
C ILE A 724 -25.70 31.40 2.01
N GLN A 725 -26.30 30.32 2.52
CA GLN A 725 -26.32 28.99 1.89
C GLN A 725 -26.97 29.05 0.50
N VAL A 726 -28.19 29.62 0.40
CA VAL A 726 -28.96 29.69 -0.86
C VAL A 726 -28.24 30.53 -1.93
N GLU A 727 -27.69 31.68 -1.57
CA GLU A 727 -26.95 32.51 -2.55
C GLU A 727 -25.57 31.93 -2.89
N ASN A 728 -24.90 31.21 -1.99
CA ASN A 728 -23.69 30.45 -2.34
C ASN A 728 -24.00 29.28 -3.28
N GLU A 729 -25.13 28.58 -3.13
CA GLU A 729 -25.53 27.51 -4.04
C GLU A 729 -25.87 28.03 -5.44
N ARG A 730 -26.57 29.17 -5.53
CA ARG A 730 -26.76 29.91 -6.80
C ARG A 730 -25.44 30.34 -7.43
N ARG A 731 -24.56 30.95 -6.64
CA ARG A 731 -23.25 31.42 -7.10
C ARG A 731 -22.39 30.27 -7.60
N PHE A 732 -22.32 29.16 -6.88
CA PHE A 732 -21.57 27.97 -7.28
C PHE A 732 -22.10 27.34 -8.57
N ALA A 733 -23.42 27.35 -8.78
CA ALA A 733 -24.02 26.90 -10.04
C ALA A 733 -23.59 27.78 -11.24
N LEU A 734 -23.57 29.11 -11.06
CA LEU A 734 -23.13 30.07 -12.07
C LEU A 734 -21.62 30.01 -12.34
N GLU A 735 -20.79 29.98 -11.29
CA GLU A 735 -19.34 29.84 -11.39
C GLU A 735 -18.93 28.53 -12.08
N LYS A 736 -19.66 27.43 -11.82
CA LYS A 736 -19.48 26.18 -12.56
C LYS A 736 -19.82 26.33 -14.04
N GLN A 737 -20.97 26.92 -14.39
CA GLN A 737 -21.34 27.13 -15.80
C GLN A 737 -20.30 27.98 -16.55
N VAL A 738 -19.78 29.05 -15.92
CA VAL A 738 -18.70 29.86 -16.51
C VAL A 738 -17.44 29.04 -16.69
N SER A 739 -17.01 28.27 -15.68
CA SER A 739 -15.82 27.41 -15.78
C SER A 739 -15.96 26.32 -16.86
N ASP A 740 -17.13 25.73 -17.01
CA ASP A 740 -17.40 24.71 -18.03
C ASP A 740 -17.32 25.32 -19.45
N PHE A 741 -17.82 26.55 -19.65
CA PHE A 741 -17.69 27.27 -20.93
C PHE A 741 -16.26 27.76 -21.22
N GLU A 742 -15.52 28.25 -20.22
CA GLU A 742 -14.13 28.69 -20.39
C GLU A 742 -13.20 27.54 -20.78
N LEU A 743 -13.44 26.33 -20.24
CA LEU A 743 -12.68 25.13 -20.62
C LEU A 743 -12.92 24.77 -22.10
N ILE A 744 -14.17 24.77 -22.56
CA ILE A 744 -14.54 24.49 -23.95
C ILE A 744 -13.91 25.52 -24.91
N VAL A 745 -13.94 26.81 -24.56
CA VAL A 745 -13.31 27.88 -25.38
C VAL A 745 -11.78 27.74 -25.42
N LYS A 746 -11.16 27.18 -24.38
CA LYS A 746 -9.72 26.92 -24.32
C LYS A 746 -9.32 25.74 -25.19
N ASP A 747 -10.04 24.62 -25.08
CA ASP A 747 -9.76 23.40 -25.83
C ASP A 747 -9.99 23.60 -27.34
N LEU A 748 -11.07 24.29 -27.73
CA LEU A 748 -11.32 24.64 -29.13
C LEU A 748 -10.20 25.50 -29.75
N LYS A 749 -9.59 26.40 -28.98
CA LYS A 749 -8.44 27.21 -29.45
C LYS A 749 -7.17 26.37 -29.62
N VAL A 750 -6.90 25.44 -28.71
CA VAL A 750 -5.77 24.50 -28.82
C VAL A 750 -5.97 23.56 -30.00
N MET A 751 -7.20 23.10 -30.24
CA MET A 751 -7.53 22.27 -31.40
C MET A 751 -7.41 23.00 -32.74
N SER A 752 -7.73 24.30 -32.82
CA SER A 752 -7.52 25.10 -34.05
C SER A 752 -6.04 25.17 -34.42
N ALA A 753 -5.19 25.61 -33.48
CA ALA A 753 -3.75 25.72 -33.71
C ALA A 753 -3.11 24.35 -34.05
N SER A 754 -3.49 23.29 -33.34
CA SER A 754 -3.00 21.93 -33.64
C SER A 754 -3.54 21.35 -34.95
N ALA A 755 -4.62 21.89 -35.52
CA ALA A 755 -5.11 21.53 -36.84
C ALA A 755 -4.35 22.30 -37.93
N GLU A 756 -4.05 23.58 -37.70
CA GLU A 756 -3.26 24.43 -38.59
C GLU A 756 -1.83 23.87 -38.77
N ASP A 757 -1.10 23.59 -37.67
CA ASP A 757 0.22 22.92 -37.70
C ASP A 757 0.20 21.58 -38.45
N ARG A 758 -0.89 20.81 -38.28
CA ARG A 758 -1.05 19.50 -38.94
C ARG A 758 -1.32 19.62 -40.42
N ILE A 759 -2.00 20.68 -40.88
CA ILE A 759 -2.25 20.91 -42.29
C ILE A 759 -0.95 21.30 -43.01
N GLU A 760 -0.09 22.13 -42.41
CA GLU A 760 1.25 22.41 -42.97
C GLU A 760 2.13 21.15 -42.99
N SER A 761 2.18 20.36 -41.90
CA SER A 761 2.92 19.09 -41.87
C SER A 761 2.44 18.14 -42.96
N LEU A 762 1.13 17.90 -43.08
CA LEU A 762 0.58 16.97 -44.08
C LEU A 762 0.78 17.46 -45.52
N GLN A 763 0.86 18.77 -45.77
CA GLN A 763 1.22 19.29 -47.08
C GLN A 763 2.71 19.05 -47.42
N ALA A 764 3.61 19.21 -46.46
CA ALA A 764 5.03 18.88 -46.63
C ALA A 764 5.25 17.36 -46.79
N ASP A 765 4.63 16.55 -45.94
CA ASP A 765 4.72 15.09 -45.96
C ASP A 765 4.13 14.49 -47.24
N TYR A 766 3.01 15.03 -47.75
CA TYR A 766 2.45 14.63 -49.04
C TYR A 766 3.42 14.89 -50.20
N TYR A 767 4.10 16.04 -50.21
CA TYR A 767 5.09 16.38 -51.25
C TYR A 767 6.30 15.45 -51.20
N ASN A 768 6.80 15.14 -49.99
CA ASN A 768 7.90 14.20 -49.77
C ASN A 768 7.51 12.77 -50.21
N LEU A 769 6.35 12.27 -49.77
CA LEU A 769 5.85 10.93 -50.10
C LEU A 769 5.58 10.76 -51.61
N GLN A 770 5.11 11.82 -52.29
CA GLN A 770 4.93 11.80 -53.74
C GLN A 770 6.29 11.66 -54.47
N GLN A 771 7.33 12.35 -54.00
CA GLN A 771 8.69 12.23 -54.54
C GLN A 771 9.37 10.90 -54.17
N GLU A 772 9.08 10.34 -52.99
CA GLU A 772 9.59 9.03 -52.56
C GLU A 772 8.94 7.88 -53.34
N ARG A 773 7.61 7.92 -53.57
CA ARG A 773 6.87 6.94 -54.37
C ARG A 773 7.45 6.76 -55.77
N ASP A 774 7.76 7.86 -56.45
CA ASP A 774 8.25 7.82 -57.84
C ASP A 774 9.71 7.35 -57.93
N ASN A 775 10.49 7.50 -56.86
CA ASN A 775 11.79 6.86 -56.70
C ASN A 775 11.68 5.37 -56.35
N LEU A 776 10.71 4.99 -55.50
CA LEU A 776 10.45 3.59 -55.12
C LEU A 776 9.94 2.76 -56.30
N LEU A 777 9.10 3.32 -57.18
CA LEU A 777 8.64 2.64 -58.40
C LEU A 777 9.81 2.18 -59.28
N LYS A 778 10.72 3.11 -59.65
CA LYS A 778 11.96 2.78 -60.38
C LYS A 778 12.78 1.69 -59.70
N LYS A 779 12.96 1.82 -58.37
CA LYS A 779 13.76 0.89 -57.58
C LYS A 779 13.10 -0.49 -57.45
N THR A 780 11.78 -0.59 -57.58
CA THR A 780 11.03 -1.85 -57.52
C THR A 780 11.16 -2.61 -58.84
N GLU A 781 11.13 -1.93 -59.98
CA GLU A 781 11.40 -2.54 -61.29
C GLU A 781 12.82 -3.15 -61.37
N GLU A 782 13.83 -2.47 -60.80
CA GLU A 782 15.21 -2.99 -60.73
C GLU A 782 15.37 -4.20 -59.78
N LEU A 783 14.61 -4.25 -58.68
CA LEU A 783 14.75 -5.30 -57.65
C LEU A 783 14.05 -6.62 -58.00
N CYS A 784 13.02 -6.60 -58.85
CA CYS A 784 12.28 -7.80 -59.28
C CYS A 784 13.13 -8.82 -60.07
N MET A 785 14.31 -8.44 -60.58
CA MET A 785 15.19 -9.35 -61.33
C MET A 785 16.32 -10.02 -60.51
N GLN A 786 16.42 -9.79 -59.18
CA GLN A 786 17.60 -10.21 -58.41
C GLN A 786 17.33 -10.94 -57.07
N ARG A 787 16.13 -11.47 -56.81
CA ARG A 787 15.87 -12.12 -55.49
C ARG A 787 15.03 -13.39 -55.44
N GLU A 788 15.17 -14.26 -56.43
CA GLU A 788 15.23 -15.70 -56.10
C GLU A 788 16.51 -15.97 -55.29
N ASN A 789 16.45 -15.91 -53.95
CA ASN A 789 17.15 -16.79 -53.00
C ASN A 789 17.07 -16.28 -51.53
N MET A 790 16.95 -17.24 -50.61
CA MET A 790 17.10 -17.14 -49.14
C MET A 790 16.19 -16.14 -48.37
N HIS A 791 15.19 -16.69 -47.68
CA HIS A 791 14.49 -16.06 -46.55
C HIS A 791 15.03 -16.54 -45.20
N SER A 792 15.17 -15.64 -44.22
CA SER A 792 14.87 -15.82 -42.78
C SER A 792 15.47 -14.65 -41.96
N GLY A 793 14.81 -14.11 -40.93
CA GLY A 793 13.41 -14.29 -40.52
C GLY A 793 13.13 -13.61 -39.17
N SER A 794 11.91 -13.06 -38.98
CA SER A 794 11.42 -12.56 -37.67
C SER A 794 9.92 -12.18 -37.76
N ALA A 795 9.01 -13.15 -37.67
CA ALA A 795 7.56 -12.93 -37.63
C ALA A 795 6.85 -14.04 -36.83
N LEU A 796 5.52 -13.97 -36.69
CA LEU A 796 4.72 -15.02 -36.05
C LEU A 796 4.83 -16.36 -36.83
N LYS A 797 4.66 -17.49 -36.15
CA LYS A 797 4.77 -18.84 -36.76
C LYS A 797 3.65 -19.22 -37.75
N SER A 798 2.67 -18.34 -37.98
CA SER A 798 1.49 -18.59 -38.84
C SER A 798 0.92 -17.28 -39.39
N GLU A 799 1.70 -16.58 -40.22
CA GLU A 799 1.23 -15.47 -41.05
C GLU A 799 0.91 -16.01 -42.45
N PHE A 800 -0.33 -15.81 -42.90
CA PHE A 800 -0.85 -16.33 -44.18
C PHE A 800 -0.77 -15.27 -45.29
N SER A 801 -0.53 -15.69 -46.53
CA SER A 801 -0.56 -14.77 -47.68
C SER A 801 -1.99 -14.41 -48.09
N LYS A 802 -2.15 -13.24 -48.69
CA LYS A 802 -3.41 -12.81 -49.30
C LYS A 802 -3.94 -13.79 -50.35
N GLU A 803 -3.06 -14.33 -51.19
CA GLU A 803 -3.37 -15.28 -52.26
C GLU A 803 -3.86 -16.61 -51.69
N GLU A 804 -3.30 -17.07 -50.56
CA GLU A 804 -3.76 -18.27 -49.85
C GLU A 804 -5.19 -18.10 -49.34
N LEU A 805 -5.49 -16.95 -48.71
CA LEU A 805 -6.85 -16.65 -48.23
C LEU A 805 -7.84 -16.45 -49.39
N GLN A 806 -7.42 -15.84 -50.49
CA GLN A 806 -8.24 -15.71 -51.70
C GLN A 806 -8.55 -17.07 -52.33
N GLN A 807 -7.58 -17.98 -52.43
CA GLN A 807 -7.80 -19.35 -52.90
C GLN A 807 -8.73 -20.13 -51.95
N ALA A 808 -8.49 -20.04 -50.64
CA ALA A 808 -9.28 -20.73 -49.61
C ALA A 808 -10.76 -20.29 -49.57
N THR A 809 -11.06 -19.05 -49.98
CA THR A 809 -12.42 -18.45 -49.95
C THR A 809 -13.05 -18.24 -51.33
N GLN A 810 -12.42 -18.76 -52.40
CA GLN A 810 -12.85 -18.55 -53.79
C GLN A 810 -13.03 -17.05 -54.13
N ASN A 811 -12.01 -16.24 -53.83
CA ASN A 811 -12.01 -14.77 -53.90
C ASN A 811 -13.10 -14.11 -53.03
N PHE A 812 -13.23 -14.55 -51.77
CA PHE A 812 -14.23 -14.08 -50.81
C PHE A 812 -15.67 -14.18 -51.34
N SER A 813 -16.01 -15.32 -51.95
CA SER A 813 -17.33 -15.58 -52.52
C SER A 813 -18.43 -15.46 -51.47
N GLU A 814 -19.48 -14.69 -51.77
CA GLU A 814 -20.67 -14.57 -50.92
C GLU A 814 -21.35 -15.93 -50.67
N SER A 815 -21.14 -16.93 -51.54
CA SER A 815 -21.63 -18.31 -51.33
C SER A 815 -20.92 -19.07 -50.19
N LEU A 816 -19.75 -18.58 -49.74
CA LEU A 816 -18.98 -19.12 -48.62
C LEU A 816 -19.07 -18.24 -47.37
N LYS A 817 -19.83 -17.15 -47.42
CA LYS A 817 -20.01 -16.21 -46.30
C LYS A 817 -20.93 -16.82 -45.24
N ILE A 818 -20.44 -16.92 -44.01
CA ILE A 818 -21.15 -17.52 -42.86
C ILE A 818 -21.67 -16.47 -41.86
N GLY A 819 -21.30 -15.21 -42.02
CA GLY A 819 -21.85 -14.11 -41.23
C GLY A 819 -21.33 -12.74 -41.68
N GLN A 820 -22.04 -11.68 -41.30
CA GLN A 820 -21.59 -10.30 -41.46
C GLN A 820 -22.03 -9.49 -40.25
N GLY A 821 -21.08 -8.84 -39.58
CA GLY A 821 -21.32 -7.95 -38.44
C GLY A 821 -20.88 -6.52 -38.74
N GLY A 822 -21.08 -5.60 -37.79
CA GLY A 822 -20.71 -4.19 -37.93
C GLY A 822 -19.20 -3.90 -38.02
N PHE A 823 -18.35 -4.94 -38.00
CA PHE A 823 -16.89 -4.85 -38.01
C PHE A 823 -16.22 -5.63 -39.15
N GLY A 824 -16.97 -6.49 -39.86
CA GLY A 824 -16.42 -7.33 -40.92
C GLY A 824 -17.34 -8.46 -41.38
N SER A 825 -16.91 -9.16 -42.43
CA SER A 825 -17.56 -10.37 -42.96
C SER A 825 -16.76 -11.62 -42.57
N VAL A 826 -17.45 -12.71 -42.26
CA VAL A 826 -16.82 -14.00 -41.95
C VAL A 826 -17.12 -15.00 -43.06
N TYR A 827 -16.08 -15.62 -43.60
CA TYR A 827 -16.15 -16.61 -44.68
C TYR A 827 -15.67 -17.98 -44.19
N LYS A 828 -16.29 -19.05 -44.67
CA LYS A 828 -15.80 -20.42 -44.53
C LYS A 828 -14.74 -20.66 -45.60
N GLY A 829 -13.55 -21.09 -45.20
CA GLY A 829 -12.46 -21.42 -46.11
C GLY A 829 -11.90 -22.82 -45.90
N SER A 830 -11.03 -23.24 -46.82
CA SER A 830 -10.21 -24.45 -46.68
C SER A 830 -8.73 -24.10 -46.87
N LEU A 831 -7.94 -24.17 -45.79
CA LEU A 831 -6.50 -23.93 -45.80
C LEU A 831 -5.79 -25.25 -45.50
N HIS A 832 -4.89 -25.67 -46.39
CA HIS A 832 -4.16 -26.95 -46.30
C HIS A 832 -5.07 -28.15 -45.95
N GLN A 833 -6.23 -28.26 -46.60
CA GLN A 833 -7.29 -29.26 -46.37
C GLN A 833 -8.02 -29.17 -45.00
N THR A 834 -7.71 -28.18 -44.17
CA THR A 834 -8.43 -27.90 -42.91
C THR A 834 -9.54 -26.87 -43.15
N THR A 835 -10.76 -27.13 -42.66
CA THR A 835 -11.85 -26.15 -42.74
C THR A 835 -11.68 -25.07 -41.67
N VAL A 836 -11.73 -23.81 -42.08
CA VAL A 836 -11.46 -22.63 -41.24
C VAL A 836 -12.54 -21.56 -41.36
N ALA A 837 -12.65 -20.70 -40.35
CA ALA A 837 -13.43 -19.47 -40.41
C ALA A 837 -12.48 -18.27 -40.59
N ILE A 838 -12.67 -17.47 -41.63
CA ILE A 838 -11.81 -16.34 -42.00
C ILE A 838 -12.61 -15.05 -41.81
N LYS A 839 -12.29 -14.28 -40.78
CA LYS A 839 -12.91 -12.99 -40.44
C LYS A 839 -12.15 -11.87 -41.14
N LEU A 840 -12.76 -11.24 -42.14
CA LEU A 840 -12.22 -10.13 -42.93
C LEU A 840 -12.76 -8.80 -42.37
N LEU A 841 -11.89 -7.95 -41.86
CA LEU A 841 -12.26 -6.69 -41.21
C LEU A 841 -12.33 -5.51 -42.20
N HIS A 842 -13.20 -4.52 -41.94
CA HIS A 842 -13.37 -3.37 -42.84
C HIS A 842 -12.20 -2.38 -42.77
N SER A 843 -11.31 -2.45 -43.76
CA SER A 843 -10.06 -1.66 -43.88
C SER A 843 -10.24 -0.15 -43.95
N GLU A 844 -11.42 0.34 -44.33
CA GLU A 844 -11.75 1.78 -44.38
C GLU A 844 -12.06 2.36 -43.00
N SER A 845 -12.13 1.53 -41.95
CA SER A 845 -12.42 1.96 -40.58
C SER A 845 -11.17 1.94 -39.69
N LEU A 846 -10.88 3.06 -39.03
CA LEU A 846 -9.85 3.14 -37.97
C LEU A 846 -10.15 2.18 -36.80
N GLN A 847 -11.42 1.78 -36.64
CA GLN A 847 -11.88 0.86 -35.61
C GLN A 847 -11.48 -0.60 -35.90
N GLY A 848 -11.56 -1.05 -37.16
CA GLY A 848 -11.19 -2.41 -37.56
C GLY A 848 -9.70 -2.74 -37.32
N ILE A 849 -8.80 -1.77 -37.57
CA ILE A 849 -7.36 -1.93 -37.32
C ILE A 849 -7.07 -2.12 -35.81
N SER A 850 -7.80 -1.38 -34.95
CA SER A 850 -7.70 -1.52 -33.49
C SER A 850 -8.17 -2.90 -33.02
N GLN A 851 -9.28 -3.40 -33.59
CA GLN A 851 -9.84 -4.72 -33.29
C GLN A 851 -8.91 -5.85 -33.74
N PHE A 852 -8.32 -5.76 -34.94
CA PHE A 852 -7.33 -6.71 -35.46
C PHE A 852 -6.14 -6.90 -34.50
N GLN A 853 -5.53 -5.79 -34.07
CA GLN A 853 -4.42 -5.82 -33.11
C GLN A 853 -4.84 -6.34 -31.73
N GLN A 854 -6.05 -6.02 -31.27
CA GLN A 854 -6.62 -6.47 -29.99
C GLN A 854 -6.83 -7.99 -29.97
N GLU A 855 -7.49 -8.55 -31.00
CA GLU A 855 -7.76 -9.99 -31.12
C GLU A 855 -6.47 -10.81 -31.20
N ILE A 856 -5.50 -10.38 -32.03
CA ILE A 856 -4.17 -11.02 -32.12
C ILE A 856 -3.45 -10.96 -30.77
N THR A 857 -3.43 -9.80 -30.10
CA THR A 857 -2.71 -9.62 -28.83
C THR A 857 -3.30 -10.47 -27.70
N ILE A 858 -4.61 -10.70 -27.70
CA ILE A 858 -5.25 -11.56 -26.68
C ILE A 858 -5.08 -13.04 -27.06
N LEU A 859 -5.56 -13.46 -28.24
CA LEU A 859 -5.66 -14.88 -28.60
C LEU A 859 -4.33 -15.54 -28.99
N SER A 860 -3.28 -14.77 -29.28
CA SER A 860 -1.92 -15.34 -29.37
C SER A 860 -1.34 -15.70 -27.99
N ASN A 861 -1.86 -15.11 -26.91
CA ASN A 861 -1.33 -15.22 -25.54
C ASN A 861 -2.23 -16.03 -24.58
N VAL A 862 -3.45 -16.40 -24.97
CA VAL A 862 -4.36 -17.21 -24.15
C VAL A 862 -4.93 -18.40 -24.93
N ARG A 863 -5.04 -19.56 -24.28
CA ARG A 863 -5.64 -20.78 -24.84
C ARG A 863 -6.42 -21.52 -23.76
N HIS A 864 -7.65 -21.93 -24.07
CA HIS A 864 -8.56 -22.63 -23.16
C HIS A 864 -9.62 -23.41 -23.97
N PRO A 865 -10.11 -24.58 -23.54
CA PRO A 865 -11.03 -25.40 -24.35
C PRO A 865 -12.33 -24.69 -24.78
N ASN A 866 -12.84 -23.78 -23.95
CA ASN A 866 -14.05 -22.99 -24.21
C ASN A 866 -13.77 -21.58 -24.78
N LEU A 867 -12.62 -21.38 -25.44
CA LEU A 867 -12.33 -20.18 -26.23
C LEU A 867 -12.08 -20.58 -27.70
N VAL A 868 -12.41 -19.70 -28.64
CA VAL A 868 -12.16 -19.92 -30.07
C VAL A 868 -10.66 -19.83 -30.39
N THR A 869 -10.10 -20.86 -31.01
CA THR A 869 -8.67 -20.93 -31.36
C THR A 869 -8.35 -20.08 -32.58
N LEU A 870 -7.48 -19.07 -32.40
CA LEU A 870 -6.81 -18.36 -33.48
C LEU A 870 -5.73 -19.28 -34.09
N ILE A 871 -5.86 -19.57 -35.38
CA ILE A 871 -4.94 -20.39 -36.18
C ILE A 871 -3.81 -19.52 -36.77
N GLY A 872 -4.14 -18.31 -37.21
CA GLY A 872 -3.20 -17.34 -37.76
C GLY A 872 -3.88 -16.06 -38.24
N ALA A 873 -3.13 -15.20 -38.92
CA ALA A 873 -3.62 -13.94 -39.45
C ALA A 873 -2.96 -13.60 -40.80
N CYS A 874 -3.57 -12.70 -41.56
CA CYS A 874 -2.99 -12.06 -42.75
C CYS A 874 -3.06 -10.54 -42.57
N SER A 875 -1.89 -9.90 -42.50
CA SER A 875 -1.75 -8.46 -42.31
C SER A 875 -2.14 -7.65 -43.56
N GLU A 876 -1.95 -8.19 -44.77
CA GLU A 876 -2.24 -7.52 -46.05
C GLU A 876 -3.71 -7.15 -46.26
N VAL A 877 -4.63 -7.94 -45.71
CA VAL A 877 -6.09 -7.78 -45.88
C VAL A 877 -6.84 -7.69 -44.55
N TRP A 878 -6.13 -7.51 -43.43
CA TRP A 878 -6.72 -7.42 -42.08
C TRP A 878 -7.63 -8.61 -41.73
N ALA A 879 -7.19 -9.82 -42.06
CA ALA A 879 -7.97 -11.05 -41.90
C ALA A 879 -7.44 -11.94 -40.76
N LEU A 880 -8.36 -12.50 -39.97
CA LEU A 880 -8.07 -13.42 -38.86
C LEU A 880 -8.61 -14.81 -39.20
N VAL A 881 -7.79 -15.84 -38.97
CA VAL A 881 -8.09 -17.24 -39.30
C VAL A 881 -8.35 -18.02 -38.02
N TYR A 882 -9.56 -18.56 -37.89
CA TYR A 882 -10.08 -19.26 -36.73
C TYR A 882 -10.46 -20.71 -37.05
N GLU A 883 -10.55 -21.56 -36.02
CA GLU A 883 -11.21 -22.87 -36.14
C GLU A 883 -12.67 -22.71 -36.60
N TYR A 884 -13.14 -23.61 -37.48
CA TYR A 884 -14.52 -23.59 -37.96
C TYR A 884 -15.45 -24.38 -37.04
N LEU A 885 -16.45 -23.70 -36.48
CA LEU A 885 -17.41 -24.28 -35.53
C LEU A 885 -18.77 -24.47 -36.23
N SER A 886 -19.15 -25.74 -36.38
CA SER A 886 -20.18 -26.14 -37.36
C SER A 886 -21.63 -25.95 -36.92
N ASN A 887 -21.91 -25.78 -35.63
CA ASN A 887 -23.27 -25.59 -35.11
C ASN A 887 -23.70 -24.12 -35.00
N GLY A 888 -22.89 -23.18 -35.51
CA GLY A 888 -23.21 -21.76 -35.54
C GLY A 888 -23.00 -21.07 -34.18
N SER A 889 -23.72 -19.97 -33.96
CA SER A 889 -23.75 -19.27 -32.68
C SER A 889 -24.82 -19.84 -31.74
N LEU A 890 -24.72 -19.51 -30.46
CA LEU A 890 -25.74 -19.82 -29.46
C LEU A 890 -27.04 -19.07 -29.75
N GLU A 891 -26.99 -17.92 -30.43
CA GLU A 891 -28.20 -17.22 -30.90
C GLU A 891 -28.96 -18.08 -31.91
N ASP A 892 -28.29 -18.59 -32.94
CA ASP A 892 -28.89 -19.43 -33.99
C ASP A 892 -29.60 -20.66 -33.39
N ARG A 893 -29.05 -21.20 -32.30
CA ARG A 893 -29.59 -22.37 -31.58
C ARG A 893 -30.65 -22.03 -30.53
N LEU A 894 -30.78 -20.77 -30.14
CA LEU A 894 -31.88 -20.25 -29.31
C LEU A 894 -33.07 -19.79 -30.17
N THR A 895 -32.84 -19.27 -31.37
CA THR A 895 -33.88 -18.92 -32.35
C THR A 895 -34.35 -20.10 -33.19
N CYS A 896 -33.69 -21.27 -33.09
CA CYS A 896 -33.88 -22.44 -33.95
C CYS A 896 -33.72 -22.11 -35.45
N SER A 897 -32.78 -21.21 -35.77
CA SER A 897 -32.42 -20.85 -37.15
C SER A 897 -32.06 -22.10 -37.97
N ASN A 898 -32.38 -22.08 -39.26
CA ASN A 898 -32.13 -23.18 -40.21
C ASN A 898 -32.72 -24.53 -39.76
N ASP A 899 -33.93 -24.51 -39.20
CA ASP A 899 -34.68 -25.68 -38.68
C ASP A 899 -33.89 -26.53 -37.66
N THR A 900 -32.97 -25.91 -36.94
CA THR A 900 -32.16 -26.63 -35.95
C THR A 900 -32.97 -27.00 -34.71
N PRO A 901 -32.78 -28.22 -34.13
CA PRO A 901 -33.56 -28.65 -32.98
C PRO A 901 -33.22 -27.83 -31.73
N PRO A 902 -34.20 -27.55 -30.85
CA PRO A 902 -34.02 -26.75 -29.65
C PRO A 902 -33.05 -27.41 -28.67
N LEU A 903 -32.20 -26.60 -28.02
CA LEU A 903 -31.26 -27.11 -27.03
C LEU A 903 -32.00 -27.63 -25.79
N THR A 904 -31.69 -28.86 -25.36
CA THR A 904 -32.25 -29.46 -24.13
C THR A 904 -31.71 -28.77 -22.88
N TRP A 905 -32.39 -28.92 -21.74
CA TRP A 905 -31.93 -28.33 -20.48
C TRP A 905 -30.53 -28.84 -20.06
N GLN A 906 -30.17 -30.08 -20.39
CA GLN A 906 -28.82 -30.61 -20.15
C GLN A 906 -27.78 -29.87 -21.00
N ALA A 907 -28.05 -29.67 -22.30
CA ALA A 907 -27.16 -28.93 -23.19
C ALA A 907 -27.02 -27.46 -22.75
N ARG A 908 -28.13 -26.80 -22.38
CA ARG A 908 -28.11 -25.42 -21.86
C ARG A 908 -27.35 -25.32 -20.53
N SER A 909 -27.50 -26.29 -19.64
CA SER A 909 -26.77 -26.36 -18.36
C SER A 909 -25.26 -26.53 -18.57
N ARG A 910 -24.87 -27.39 -19.52
CA ARG A 910 -23.48 -27.56 -19.94
C ARG A 910 -22.88 -26.26 -20.49
N ILE A 911 -23.60 -25.60 -21.40
CA ILE A 911 -23.18 -24.32 -22.00
C ILE A 911 -23.01 -23.23 -20.93
N ILE A 912 -23.89 -23.15 -19.92
CA ILE A 912 -23.72 -22.23 -18.78
C ILE A 912 -22.43 -22.54 -18.00
N GLY A 913 -22.12 -23.81 -17.74
CA GLY A 913 -20.88 -24.24 -17.09
C GLY A 913 -19.63 -23.87 -17.87
N GLU A 914 -19.62 -24.16 -19.17
CA GLU A 914 -18.52 -23.88 -20.09
C GLU A 914 -18.23 -22.37 -20.27
N ILE A 915 -19.26 -21.53 -20.38
CA ILE A 915 -19.12 -20.06 -20.38
C ILE A 915 -18.57 -19.58 -19.02
N CYS A 916 -19.05 -20.13 -17.91
CA CYS A 916 -18.55 -19.78 -16.58
C CYS A 916 -17.05 -20.08 -16.45
N LEU A 917 -16.60 -21.26 -16.90
CA LEU A 917 -15.19 -21.65 -16.93
C LEU A 917 -14.35 -20.71 -17.81
N ALA A 918 -14.84 -20.35 -19.01
CA ALA A 918 -14.16 -19.40 -19.88
C ALA A 918 -13.98 -18.02 -19.22
N LEU A 919 -14.99 -17.50 -18.54
CA LEU A 919 -14.92 -16.23 -17.81
C LEU A 919 -13.98 -16.31 -16.59
N ILE A 920 -14.04 -17.39 -15.81
CA ILE A 920 -13.12 -17.64 -14.69
C ILE A 920 -11.66 -17.62 -15.18
N PHE A 921 -11.38 -18.27 -16.30
CA PHE A 921 -10.05 -18.29 -16.93
C PHE A 921 -9.60 -16.88 -17.35
N LEU A 922 -10.44 -16.14 -18.11
CA LEU A 922 -10.13 -14.78 -18.58
C LEU A 922 -9.90 -13.79 -17.43
N HIS A 923 -10.75 -13.83 -16.39
CA HIS A 923 -10.67 -12.94 -15.22
C HIS A 923 -9.52 -13.30 -14.27
N SER A 924 -9.08 -14.56 -14.25
CA SER A 924 -7.96 -15.03 -13.44
C SER A 924 -6.58 -14.86 -14.10
N ASN A 925 -6.54 -14.53 -15.39
CA ASN A 925 -5.31 -14.42 -16.17
C ASN A 925 -4.34 -13.36 -15.61
N LYS A 926 -3.03 -13.65 -15.68
CA LYS A 926 -1.95 -12.84 -15.10
C LYS A 926 -0.77 -12.78 -16.08
N PRO A 927 -0.05 -11.64 -16.20
CA PRO A 927 -0.11 -10.44 -15.34
C PRO A 927 -1.23 -9.44 -15.69
N GLN A 928 -1.99 -9.67 -16.75
CA GLN A 928 -3.10 -8.80 -17.18
C GLN A 928 -4.36 -9.65 -17.32
N LEU A 929 -5.41 -9.31 -16.57
CA LEU A 929 -6.69 -10.01 -16.68
C LEU A 929 -7.44 -9.50 -17.91
N VAL A 930 -8.25 -10.36 -18.54
CA VAL A 930 -9.03 -10.01 -19.73
C VAL A 930 -10.49 -9.82 -19.32
N VAL A 931 -11.07 -8.65 -19.59
CA VAL A 931 -12.53 -8.43 -19.53
C VAL A 931 -13.07 -8.49 -20.96
N HIS A 932 -14.12 -9.27 -21.19
CA HIS A 932 -14.64 -9.55 -22.53
C HIS A 932 -15.34 -8.33 -23.14
N GLY A 933 -16.18 -7.64 -22.36
CA GLY A 933 -16.82 -6.37 -22.71
C GLY A 933 -18.07 -6.49 -23.60
N ASP A 934 -18.12 -7.46 -24.52
CA ASP A 934 -19.30 -7.74 -25.37
C ASP A 934 -19.70 -9.23 -25.32
N LEU A 935 -19.98 -9.72 -24.11
CA LEU A 935 -20.44 -11.09 -23.89
C LEU A 935 -21.92 -11.23 -24.26
N LYS A 936 -22.21 -12.00 -25.31
CA LYS A 936 -23.56 -12.21 -25.87
C LYS A 936 -23.65 -13.56 -26.62
N PRO A 937 -24.84 -14.17 -26.81
CA PRO A 937 -24.97 -15.47 -27.47
C PRO A 937 -24.47 -15.52 -28.92
N GLU A 938 -24.50 -14.41 -29.64
CA GLU A 938 -23.94 -14.27 -30.99
C GLU A 938 -22.40 -14.49 -31.00
N ASN A 939 -21.73 -14.18 -29.89
CA ASN A 939 -20.28 -14.32 -29.69
C ASN A 939 -19.88 -15.66 -29.04
N ILE A 940 -20.85 -16.55 -28.78
CA ILE A 940 -20.64 -17.89 -28.22
C ILE A 940 -20.93 -18.89 -29.34
N LEU A 941 -19.89 -19.53 -29.86
CA LEU A 941 -19.97 -20.47 -30.98
C LEU A 941 -20.00 -21.92 -30.49
N LEU A 942 -20.59 -22.83 -31.29
CA LEU A 942 -20.80 -24.23 -30.93
C LEU A 942 -20.10 -25.20 -31.88
N ASP A 943 -19.32 -26.12 -31.34
CA ASP A 943 -18.67 -27.21 -32.09
C ASP A 943 -19.68 -28.30 -32.52
N THR A 944 -19.21 -29.35 -33.19
CA THR A 944 -20.02 -30.51 -33.61
C THR A 944 -20.77 -31.20 -32.46
N ASN A 945 -20.23 -31.16 -31.25
CA ASN A 945 -20.73 -31.82 -30.05
C ASN A 945 -21.53 -30.87 -29.12
N LEU A 946 -21.83 -29.65 -29.58
CA LEU A 946 -22.43 -28.56 -28.80
C LEU A 946 -21.58 -28.08 -27.60
N VAL A 947 -20.25 -28.25 -27.67
CA VAL A 947 -19.30 -27.56 -26.79
C VAL A 947 -19.28 -26.09 -27.17
N SER A 948 -19.49 -25.22 -26.19
CA SER A 948 -19.46 -23.78 -26.36
C SER A 948 -18.04 -23.21 -26.28
N LYS A 949 -17.74 -22.29 -27.19
CA LYS A 949 -16.49 -21.54 -27.29
C LYS A 949 -16.76 -20.05 -27.45
N LEU A 950 -16.22 -19.23 -26.55
CA LEU A 950 -16.33 -17.77 -26.58
C LEU A 950 -15.33 -17.15 -27.58
N GLY A 951 -15.80 -16.22 -28.40
CA GLY A 951 -15.01 -15.50 -29.41
C GLY A 951 -15.39 -14.02 -29.54
N ASP A 952 -14.86 -13.36 -30.58
CA ASP A 952 -15.01 -11.92 -30.86
C ASP A 952 -14.42 -10.96 -29.80
N PHE A 953 -13.11 -11.10 -29.55
CA PHE A 953 -12.36 -10.31 -28.57
C PHE A 953 -12.06 -8.85 -29.00
N GLY A 954 -12.68 -8.35 -30.08
CA GLY A 954 -12.32 -7.08 -30.71
C GLY A 954 -12.46 -5.83 -29.82
N ILE A 955 -13.38 -5.84 -28.84
CA ILE A 955 -13.52 -4.74 -27.87
C ILE A 955 -13.13 -5.11 -26.43
N SER A 956 -12.64 -6.35 -26.21
CA SER A 956 -12.14 -6.81 -24.91
C SER A 956 -10.93 -6.01 -24.46
N ARG A 957 -10.72 -5.88 -23.14
CA ARG A 957 -9.65 -5.04 -22.57
C ARG A 957 -8.75 -5.83 -21.62
N LEU A 958 -7.44 -5.69 -21.86
CA LEU A 958 -6.39 -6.17 -20.98
C LEU A 958 -6.21 -5.20 -19.81
N LEU A 959 -6.66 -5.60 -18.63
CA LEU A 959 -6.57 -4.79 -17.42
C LEU A 959 -5.30 -5.17 -16.65
N LYS A 960 -4.36 -4.22 -16.56
CA LYS A 960 -3.22 -4.30 -15.64
C LYS A 960 -3.77 -4.29 -14.22
N GLN A 961 -3.51 -5.34 -13.44
CA GLN A 961 -3.84 -5.33 -12.02
C GLN A 961 -2.97 -4.27 -11.31
N PRO A 962 -3.55 -3.30 -10.58
CA PRO A 962 -2.76 -2.45 -9.69
C PRO A 962 -2.19 -3.30 -8.53
N ASP A 963 -1.07 -2.88 -7.94
CA ASP A 963 -0.41 -3.61 -6.83
C ASP A 963 -1.15 -3.52 -5.48
N THR A 964 -2.46 -3.32 -5.50
CA THR A 964 -3.34 -3.19 -4.32
C THR A 964 -4.66 -3.93 -4.53
N THR A 965 -5.44 -4.14 -3.48
CA THR A 965 -6.73 -4.88 -3.48
C THR A 965 -7.89 -4.13 -4.17
N ILE A 966 -7.60 -3.27 -5.14
CA ILE A 966 -8.61 -2.56 -5.94
C ILE A 966 -8.92 -3.41 -7.18
N THR A 967 -10.20 -3.71 -7.41
CA THR A 967 -10.67 -4.40 -8.62
C THR A 967 -10.16 -3.66 -9.86
N ALA A 968 -9.36 -4.33 -10.70
CA ALA A 968 -8.82 -3.72 -11.90
C ALA A 968 -9.96 -3.24 -12.82
N TYR A 969 -9.84 -2.01 -13.33
CA TYR A 969 -10.85 -1.36 -14.14
C TYR A 969 -10.23 -0.61 -15.32
N PHE A 970 -11.03 -0.36 -16.35
CA PHE A 970 -10.70 0.53 -17.47
C PHE A 970 -11.76 1.61 -17.57
N GLN A 971 -11.36 2.87 -17.73
CA GLN A 971 -12.26 4.01 -17.84
C GLN A 971 -12.21 4.58 -19.26
N THR A 972 -13.39 4.72 -19.89
CA THR A 972 -13.55 5.29 -21.24
C THR A 972 -14.60 6.40 -21.23
N SER A 973 -14.41 7.42 -22.08
CA SER A 973 -15.41 8.45 -22.39
C SER A 973 -16.44 7.99 -23.42
N ASN A 974 -16.20 6.87 -24.10
CA ASN A 974 -17.11 6.26 -25.07
C ASN A 974 -17.30 4.77 -24.73
N PRO A 975 -18.37 4.40 -23.99
CA PRO A 975 -18.69 3.01 -23.66
C PRO A 975 -19.19 2.26 -24.90
N ALA A 976 -18.59 1.09 -25.19
CA ALA A 976 -18.98 0.22 -26.29
C ALA A 976 -19.45 -1.16 -25.78
N GLY A 977 -20.50 -1.70 -26.39
CA GLY A 977 -21.10 -3.00 -26.10
C GLY A 977 -22.54 -3.12 -26.61
N THR A 978 -23.07 -4.32 -26.72
CA THR A 978 -24.41 -4.59 -27.28
C THR A 978 -25.52 -4.18 -26.29
N PHE A 979 -26.41 -3.27 -26.70
CA PHE A 979 -27.38 -2.55 -25.84
C PHE A 979 -28.21 -3.45 -24.89
N SER A 980 -28.57 -4.66 -25.30
CA SER A 980 -29.39 -5.58 -24.50
C SER A 980 -28.61 -6.45 -23.49
N TYR A 981 -27.27 -6.44 -23.54
CA TYR A 981 -26.40 -7.25 -22.67
C TYR A 981 -25.38 -6.40 -21.88
N VAL A 982 -25.10 -5.18 -22.34
CA VAL A 982 -24.12 -4.27 -21.73
C VAL A 982 -24.55 -3.84 -20.31
N ASP A 983 -23.57 -3.77 -19.42
CA ASP A 983 -23.74 -3.35 -18.01
C ASP A 983 -24.21 -1.88 -17.91
N PRO A 984 -25.40 -1.60 -17.34
CA PRO A 984 -25.92 -0.24 -17.17
C PRO A 984 -25.04 0.66 -16.30
N GLU A 985 -24.28 0.08 -15.35
CA GLU A 985 -23.34 0.84 -14.54
C GLU A 985 -22.10 1.24 -15.35
N TYR A 986 -21.63 0.36 -16.25
CA TYR A 986 -20.56 0.68 -17.21
C TYR A 986 -21.01 1.78 -18.21
N LEU A 987 -22.20 1.68 -18.80
CA LEU A 987 -22.75 2.74 -19.66
C LEU A 987 -22.78 4.10 -18.96
N ARG A 988 -23.19 4.13 -17.68
CA ARG A 988 -23.34 5.38 -16.90
C ARG A 988 -22.01 5.93 -16.35
N THR A 989 -21.01 5.09 -16.11
CA THR A 989 -19.75 5.49 -15.44
C THR A 989 -18.53 5.52 -16.36
N GLY A 990 -18.59 4.85 -17.52
CA GLY A 990 -17.43 4.56 -18.36
C GLY A 990 -16.46 3.53 -17.78
N ILE A 991 -16.74 2.96 -16.59
CA ILE A 991 -15.82 2.09 -15.85
C ILE A 991 -16.15 0.61 -16.13
N LEU A 992 -15.39 -0.01 -17.03
CA LEU A 992 -15.45 -1.44 -17.35
C LEU A 992 -14.69 -2.27 -16.31
N THR A 993 -15.28 -3.38 -15.85
CA THR A 993 -14.72 -4.28 -14.81
C THR A 993 -15.11 -5.74 -15.06
N PRO A 994 -14.45 -6.74 -14.44
CA PRO A 994 -14.89 -8.14 -14.47
C PRO A 994 -16.37 -8.34 -14.08
N LYS A 995 -16.88 -7.54 -13.12
CA LYS A 995 -18.30 -7.52 -12.71
C LYS A 995 -19.28 -7.07 -13.82
N SER A 996 -18.78 -6.52 -14.93
CA SER A 996 -19.58 -6.14 -16.10
C SER A 996 -19.86 -7.35 -16.99
N ASP A 997 -18.89 -8.23 -17.23
CA ASP A 997 -19.13 -9.51 -17.92
C ASP A 997 -20.11 -10.40 -17.13
N ILE A 998 -20.07 -10.36 -15.78
CA ILE A 998 -21.01 -11.10 -14.92
C ILE A 998 -22.47 -10.63 -15.14
N TYR A 999 -22.70 -9.34 -15.38
CA TYR A 999 -24.04 -8.82 -15.70
C TYR A 999 -24.55 -9.43 -17.01
N SER A 1000 -23.74 -9.39 -18.06
CA SER A 1000 -24.07 -9.97 -19.37
C SER A 1000 -24.30 -11.48 -19.27
N PHE A 1001 -23.48 -12.19 -18.48
CA PHE A 1001 -23.65 -13.62 -18.23
C PHE A 1001 -24.98 -13.93 -17.51
N GLY A 1002 -25.39 -13.08 -16.56
CA GLY A 1002 -26.72 -13.17 -15.93
C GLY A 1002 -27.86 -13.10 -16.95
N ILE A 1003 -27.83 -12.15 -17.89
CA ILE A 1003 -28.82 -12.06 -18.97
C ILE A 1003 -28.83 -13.33 -19.85
N ILE A 1004 -27.65 -13.89 -20.16
CA ILE A 1004 -27.52 -15.12 -20.96
C ILE A 1004 -28.13 -16.33 -20.22
N ILE A 1005 -27.91 -16.48 -18.92
CA ILE A 1005 -28.55 -17.54 -18.11
C ILE A 1005 -30.08 -17.40 -18.13
N LEU A 1006 -30.61 -16.19 -17.97
CA LEU A 1006 -32.06 -15.94 -18.05
C LEU A 1006 -32.62 -16.30 -19.44
N ARG A 1007 -31.89 -16.03 -20.52
CA ARG A 1007 -32.30 -16.45 -21.88
C ARG A 1007 -32.27 -17.96 -22.05
N LEU A 1008 -31.23 -18.64 -21.56
CA LEU A 1008 -31.12 -20.10 -21.63
C LEU A 1008 -32.24 -20.80 -20.82
N LEU A 1009 -32.63 -20.26 -19.67
CA LEU A 1009 -33.77 -20.75 -18.88
C LEU A 1009 -35.13 -20.57 -19.58
N THR A 1010 -35.33 -19.47 -20.32
CA THR A 1010 -36.69 -19.03 -20.73
C THR A 1010 -36.95 -19.03 -22.24
N GLY A 1011 -35.92 -19.15 -23.08
CA GLY A 1011 -36.02 -19.08 -24.54
C GLY A 1011 -36.40 -17.69 -25.08
N LYS A 1012 -36.53 -16.68 -24.21
CA LYS A 1012 -37.04 -15.35 -24.56
C LYS A 1012 -35.94 -14.41 -25.08
N PRO A 1013 -36.30 -13.35 -25.83
CA PRO A 1013 -35.38 -12.24 -26.10
C PRO A 1013 -34.95 -11.53 -24.79
N PRO A 1014 -33.79 -10.85 -24.78
CA PRO A 1014 -33.25 -10.21 -23.57
C PRO A 1014 -34.08 -9.03 -23.03
N LEU A 1015 -34.91 -8.40 -23.88
CA LEU A 1015 -35.67 -7.21 -23.50
C LEU A 1015 -36.73 -7.54 -22.43
N ASN A 1016 -36.66 -6.84 -21.29
CA ASN A 1016 -37.51 -7.05 -20.12
C ASN A 1016 -37.51 -8.50 -19.58
N ILE A 1017 -36.41 -9.25 -19.77
CA ILE A 1017 -36.31 -10.63 -19.27
C ILE A 1017 -36.16 -10.70 -17.74
N VAL A 1018 -35.40 -9.77 -17.16
CA VAL A 1018 -35.13 -9.67 -15.72
C VAL A 1018 -36.43 -9.46 -14.95
N GLY A 1019 -37.27 -8.50 -15.36
CA GLY A 1019 -38.56 -8.23 -14.72
C GLY A 1019 -39.51 -9.43 -14.78
N GLN A 1020 -39.67 -10.04 -15.97
CA GLN A 1020 -40.51 -11.23 -16.14
C GLN A 1020 -40.11 -12.40 -15.24
N VAL A 1021 -38.81 -12.68 -15.10
CA VAL A 1021 -38.35 -13.76 -14.21
C VAL A 1021 -38.45 -13.33 -12.74
N GLN A 1022 -38.12 -12.10 -12.39
CA GLN A 1022 -38.23 -11.60 -11.02
C GLN A 1022 -39.68 -11.63 -10.50
N ASP A 1023 -40.67 -11.28 -11.32
CA ASP A 1023 -42.09 -11.34 -10.94
C ASP A 1023 -42.63 -12.78 -10.95
N ALA A 1024 -42.19 -13.65 -11.86
CA ALA A 1024 -42.53 -15.08 -11.79
C ALA A 1024 -41.95 -15.75 -10.54
N MET A 1025 -40.76 -15.34 -10.11
CA MET A 1025 -40.11 -15.78 -8.87
C MET A 1025 -40.87 -15.28 -7.62
N ARG A 1026 -41.23 -13.99 -7.56
CA ARG A 1026 -42.04 -13.41 -6.47
C ARG A 1026 -43.38 -14.13 -6.29
N ASN A 1027 -44.02 -14.50 -7.39
CA ASN A 1027 -45.33 -15.16 -7.40
C ASN A 1027 -45.24 -16.70 -7.32
N GLY A 1028 -44.05 -17.29 -7.22
CA GLY A 1028 -43.87 -18.75 -7.11
C GLY A 1028 -44.18 -19.56 -8.38
N ILE A 1029 -44.25 -18.91 -9.55
CA ILE A 1029 -44.71 -19.48 -10.83
C ILE A 1029 -43.60 -19.59 -11.89
N LEU A 1030 -42.33 -19.76 -11.49
CA LEU A 1030 -41.17 -19.82 -12.39
C LEU A 1030 -41.37 -20.79 -13.58
N LEU A 1031 -41.98 -21.96 -13.35
CA LEU A 1031 -42.32 -22.97 -14.38
C LEU A 1031 -43.22 -22.47 -15.51
N SER A 1032 -43.90 -21.32 -15.34
CA SER A 1032 -44.70 -20.68 -16.41
C SER A 1032 -43.86 -19.85 -17.39
N VAL A 1033 -42.62 -19.50 -17.03
CA VAL A 1033 -41.71 -18.64 -17.80
C VAL A 1033 -40.49 -19.42 -18.32
N ILE A 1034 -40.19 -20.59 -17.74
CA ILE A 1034 -39.18 -21.53 -18.25
C ILE A 1034 -39.56 -22.07 -19.64
N ASP A 1035 -38.55 -22.27 -20.49
CA ASP A 1035 -38.69 -22.80 -21.84
C ASP A 1035 -39.06 -24.29 -21.84
N LYS A 1036 -40.26 -24.61 -22.31
CA LYS A 1036 -40.76 -25.98 -22.41
C LYS A 1036 -40.11 -26.77 -23.56
N SER A 1037 -39.52 -26.11 -24.54
CA SER A 1037 -38.77 -26.78 -25.63
C SER A 1037 -37.45 -27.40 -25.15
N ALA A 1038 -36.91 -26.92 -24.03
CA ALA A 1038 -35.74 -27.50 -23.37
C ALA A 1038 -36.04 -28.83 -22.66
N GLY A 1039 -37.32 -29.23 -22.56
CA GLY A 1039 -37.77 -30.37 -21.76
C GLY A 1039 -37.96 -30.01 -20.29
N SER A 1040 -38.03 -31.04 -19.44
CA SER A 1040 -38.33 -30.87 -18.00
C SER A 1040 -37.08 -30.48 -17.21
N TRP A 1041 -36.88 -29.17 -17.01
CA TRP A 1041 -35.89 -28.63 -16.08
C TRP A 1041 -36.14 -29.13 -14.64
N PRO A 1042 -35.10 -29.61 -13.91
CA PRO A 1042 -35.19 -29.90 -12.48
C PRO A 1042 -35.58 -28.64 -11.69
N HIS A 1043 -36.69 -28.70 -10.93
CA HIS A 1043 -37.36 -27.51 -10.39
C HIS A 1043 -36.50 -26.71 -9.40
N GLU A 1044 -35.83 -27.39 -8.47
CA GLU A 1044 -35.01 -26.72 -7.44
C GLU A 1044 -33.77 -26.08 -8.06
N GLN A 1045 -33.10 -26.80 -8.95
CA GLN A 1045 -31.88 -26.35 -9.62
C GLN A 1045 -32.17 -25.20 -10.60
N ALA A 1046 -33.32 -25.21 -11.29
CA ALA A 1046 -33.77 -24.09 -12.10
C ALA A 1046 -34.14 -22.85 -11.26
N ASN A 1047 -34.66 -23.06 -10.05
CA ASN A 1047 -34.96 -22.00 -9.09
C ASN A 1047 -33.66 -21.35 -8.57
N GLU A 1048 -32.66 -22.14 -8.14
CA GLU A 1048 -31.34 -21.59 -7.77
C GLU A 1048 -30.62 -20.92 -8.94
N LEU A 1049 -30.70 -21.49 -10.15
CA LEU A 1049 -30.13 -20.89 -11.35
C LEU A 1049 -30.81 -19.53 -11.69
N ALA A 1050 -32.12 -19.42 -11.51
CA ALA A 1050 -32.84 -18.16 -11.65
C ALA A 1050 -32.44 -17.12 -10.58
N LYS A 1051 -32.27 -17.54 -9.31
CA LYS A 1051 -31.80 -16.65 -8.23
C LYS A 1051 -30.41 -16.09 -8.52
N ILE A 1052 -29.45 -16.95 -8.86
CA ILE A 1052 -28.07 -16.48 -9.11
C ILE A 1052 -27.99 -15.60 -10.36
N ALA A 1053 -28.76 -15.91 -11.41
CA ALA A 1053 -28.85 -15.07 -12.61
C ALA A 1053 -29.43 -13.68 -12.31
N LEU A 1054 -30.51 -13.58 -11.52
CA LEU A 1054 -31.06 -12.29 -11.09
C LEU A 1054 -30.05 -11.48 -10.26
N ARG A 1055 -29.29 -12.13 -9.36
CA ARG A 1055 -28.20 -11.48 -8.61
C ARG A 1055 -27.05 -11.01 -9.53
N CYS A 1056 -26.74 -11.74 -10.59
CA CYS A 1056 -25.79 -11.31 -11.61
C CYS A 1056 -26.26 -10.03 -12.34
N THR A 1057 -27.57 -9.90 -12.60
CA THR A 1057 -28.16 -8.73 -13.29
C THR A 1057 -28.42 -7.52 -12.39
N GLU A 1058 -27.85 -7.46 -11.18
CA GLU A 1058 -28.04 -6.32 -10.28
C GLU A 1058 -27.46 -5.01 -10.84
N LEU A 1059 -28.12 -3.88 -10.54
CA LEU A 1059 -27.77 -2.56 -11.08
C LEU A 1059 -26.48 -1.98 -10.48
N SER A 1060 -26.02 -2.49 -9.34
CA SER A 1060 -24.74 -2.11 -8.72
C SER A 1060 -23.75 -3.27 -8.75
N ARG A 1061 -22.55 -3.03 -9.27
CA ARG A 1061 -21.46 -4.03 -9.37
C ARG A 1061 -21.02 -4.62 -8.02
N SER A 1062 -21.37 -3.97 -6.91
CA SER A 1062 -21.09 -4.43 -5.54
C SER A 1062 -22.09 -5.46 -4.99
N GLN A 1063 -23.30 -5.53 -5.56
CA GLN A 1063 -24.32 -6.53 -5.19
C GLN A 1063 -24.23 -7.80 -6.03
N ARG A 1064 -23.56 -7.73 -7.20
CA ARG A 1064 -23.34 -8.87 -8.09
C ARG A 1064 -22.43 -9.91 -7.44
N PRO A 1065 -22.76 -11.21 -7.50
CA PRO A 1065 -22.03 -12.29 -6.85
C PRO A 1065 -20.60 -12.44 -7.38
N ASP A 1066 -19.73 -13.10 -6.62
CA ASP A 1066 -18.43 -13.56 -7.13
C ASP A 1066 -18.57 -14.77 -8.06
N LEU A 1067 -17.78 -14.77 -9.14
CA LEU A 1067 -17.88 -15.79 -10.18
C LEU A 1067 -17.43 -17.17 -9.69
N ILE A 1068 -16.43 -17.24 -8.81
CA ILE A 1068 -15.84 -18.50 -8.32
C ILE A 1068 -16.53 -18.95 -7.04
N THR A 1069 -16.71 -18.07 -6.05
CA THR A 1069 -17.22 -18.49 -4.73
C THR A 1069 -18.74 -18.61 -4.65
N GLU A 1070 -19.49 -17.99 -5.58
CA GLU A 1070 -20.95 -18.00 -5.56
C GLU A 1070 -21.58 -18.54 -6.86
N VAL A 1071 -21.20 -18.00 -8.03
CA VAL A 1071 -21.83 -18.40 -9.30
C VAL A 1071 -21.47 -19.83 -9.68
N TRP A 1072 -20.17 -20.17 -9.67
CA TRP A 1072 -19.71 -21.53 -9.95
C TRP A 1072 -20.24 -22.56 -8.96
N ALA A 1073 -20.46 -22.17 -7.69
CA ALA A 1073 -21.03 -23.05 -6.66
C ALA A 1073 -22.48 -23.50 -6.98
N VAL A 1074 -23.27 -22.67 -7.68
CA VAL A 1074 -24.62 -23.02 -8.16
C VAL A 1074 -24.57 -23.74 -9.53
N VAL A 1075 -23.67 -23.31 -10.42
CA VAL A 1075 -23.58 -23.83 -11.79
C VAL A 1075 -22.97 -25.24 -11.85
N LYS A 1076 -21.94 -25.53 -11.04
CA LYS A 1076 -21.23 -26.82 -11.07
C LYS A 1076 -22.16 -28.02 -10.79
N PRO A 1077 -22.95 -28.07 -9.69
CA PRO A 1077 -23.79 -29.23 -9.40
C PRO A 1077 -24.89 -29.45 -10.44
N LEU A 1078 -25.39 -28.38 -11.07
CA LEU A 1078 -26.35 -28.47 -12.18
C LEU A 1078 -25.69 -29.11 -13.43
N MET A 1079 -24.45 -28.74 -13.75
CA MET A 1079 -23.69 -29.35 -14.86
C MET A 1079 -23.37 -30.83 -14.61
N GLU A 1080 -22.97 -31.17 -13.39
CA GLU A 1080 -22.72 -32.57 -12.97
C GLU A 1080 -24.02 -33.40 -12.99
N SER A 1081 -25.14 -32.83 -12.53
CA SER A 1081 -26.46 -33.47 -12.63
C SER A 1081 -26.97 -33.62 -14.08
N ALA A 1082 -26.58 -32.72 -14.98
CA ALA A 1082 -26.95 -32.81 -16.41
C ALA A 1082 -26.19 -33.93 -17.13
N THR A 1083 -24.95 -34.22 -16.71
CA THR A 1083 -24.12 -35.30 -17.27
C THR A 1083 -24.45 -36.68 -16.69
N ALA A 1084 -24.99 -36.76 -15.47
CA ALA A 1084 -25.33 -38.02 -14.80
C ALA A 1084 -26.53 -38.80 -15.40
N CYS A 1085 -27.33 -38.18 -16.28
CA CYS A 1085 -28.58 -38.75 -16.82
C CYS A 1085 -28.46 -39.33 -18.24
N GLY A 1086 -27.24 -39.67 -18.68
CA GLY A 1086 -26.95 -40.45 -19.90
C GLY A 1086 -26.05 -41.64 -19.59
N GLU A 1087 -26.40 -42.82 -20.08
CA GLU A 1087 -25.65 -44.07 -19.86
C GLU A 1087 -24.42 -44.21 -20.79
N PRO A 1088 -23.46 -45.13 -20.52
CA PRO A 1088 -23.27 -45.94 -19.29
C PRO A 1088 -21.91 -45.66 -18.60
N ARG A 1089 -21.71 -46.24 -17.41
CA ARG A 1089 -20.49 -46.07 -16.59
C ARG A 1089 -19.30 -46.89 -17.09
N VAL A 1090 -18.11 -46.30 -17.04
CA VAL A 1090 -16.87 -47.02 -16.66
C VAL A 1090 -16.68 -46.87 -15.14
N GLN A 1091 -16.08 -47.87 -14.49
CA GLN A 1091 -15.97 -47.96 -13.03
C GLN A 1091 -14.70 -47.28 -12.48
N GLY A 1092 -14.75 -46.94 -11.19
CA GLY A 1092 -13.66 -46.33 -10.42
C GLY A 1092 -14.25 -45.21 -9.55
N SER A 1093 -14.44 -45.29 -8.23
CA SER A 1093 -13.82 -45.97 -7.08
C SER A 1093 -13.50 -44.88 -6.04
N GLU A 1094 -13.13 -45.26 -4.82
CA GLU A 1094 -13.13 -44.36 -3.67
C GLU A 1094 -11.80 -43.58 -3.49
N LEU A 1095 -11.70 -42.84 -2.39
CA LEU A 1095 -10.57 -41.98 -2.02
C LEU A 1095 -9.30 -42.78 -1.68
N GLU A 1096 -8.48 -43.11 -2.67
CA GLU A 1096 -7.11 -43.63 -2.50
C GLU A 1096 -6.08 -42.89 -3.39
N GLU A 1097 -4.80 -43.21 -3.21
CA GLU A 1097 -3.65 -42.39 -3.64
C GLU A 1097 -3.27 -42.59 -5.13
N GLY A 1098 -2.76 -41.53 -5.78
CA GLY A 1098 -1.85 -41.64 -6.94
C GLY A 1098 -2.44 -41.93 -8.34
N HIS A 1099 -3.75 -41.73 -8.58
CA HIS A 1099 -4.37 -42.19 -9.83
C HIS A 1099 -4.08 -41.35 -11.09
N ILE A 1100 -4.04 -42.03 -12.24
CA ILE A 1100 -3.76 -41.46 -13.57
C ILE A 1100 -4.95 -40.64 -14.11
N PRO A 1101 -4.75 -39.41 -14.63
CA PRO A 1101 -5.79 -38.63 -15.32
C PRO A 1101 -6.34 -39.35 -16.58
N SER A 1102 -7.66 -39.50 -16.65
CA SER A 1102 -8.34 -40.30 -17.69
C SER A 1102 -8.08 -39.85 -19.13
N HIS A 1103 -7.80 -38.57 -19.36
CA HIS A 1103 -7.51 -38.02 -20.69
C HIS A 1103 -6.06 -38.27 -21.16
N PHE A 1104 -5.21 -38.88 -20.32
CA PHE A 1104 -3.88 -39.37 -20.69
C PHE A 1104 -3.89 -40.83 -21.16
N ILE A 1105 -5.00 -41.54 -20.90
CA ILE A 1105 -5.17 -42.97 -21.21
C ILE A 1105 -5.72 -43.12 -22.64
N CYS A 1106 -5.10 -43.99 -23.44
CA CYS A 1106 -5.53 -44.28 -24.79
C CYS A 1106 -6.87 -45.05 -24.80
N PRO A 1107 -7.92 -44.59 -25.51
CA PRO A 1107 -9.18 -45.32 -25.57
C PRO A 1107 -9.08 -46.73 -26.16
N ILE A 1108 -8.09 -47.00 -27.03
CA ILE A 1108 -7.87 -48.33 -27.63
C ILE A 1108 -7.07 -49.26 -26.70
N LEU A 1109 -5.99 -48.75 -26.09
CA LEU A 1109 -5.06 -49.59 -25.30
C LEU A 1109 -5.41 -49.66 -23.81
N GLN A 1110 -6.22 -48.71 -23.30
CA GLN A 1110 -6.50 -48.52 -21.88
C GLN A 1110 -5.23 -48.31 -21.01
N ASP A 1111 -4.18 -47.74 -21.63
CA ASP A 1111 -2.88 -47.41 -21.02
C ASP A 1111 -2.40 -46.02 -21.48
N VAL A 1112 -1.42 -45.43 -20.80
CA VAL A 1112 -0.94 -44.04 -20.97
C VAL A 1112 -0.28 -43.81 -22.34
N MET A 1113 -0.75 -42.80 -23.08
CA MET A 1113 -0.26 -42.48 -24.43
C MET A 1113 1.17 -41.88 -24.40
N GLN A 1114 2.12 -42.58 -25.01
CA GLN A 1114 3.52 -42.15 -25.18
C GLN A 1114 3.72 -41.31 -26.45
N ASP A 1115 2.89 -41.52 -27.48
CA ASP A 1115 2.80 -40.68 -28.68
C ASP A 1115 1.33 -40.44 -29.07
N PRO A 1116 0.61 -39.54 -28.38
CA PRO A 1116 -0.79 -39.26 -28.66
C PRO A 1116 -1.00 -38.55 -30.02
N TYR A 1117 -1.93 -39.07 -30.84
CA TYR A 1117 -2.36 -38.54 -32.13
C TYR A 1117 -3.89 -38.38 -32.20
N ILE A 1118 -4.38 -37.28 -32.75
CA ILE A 1118 -5.79 -36.96 -32.96
C ILE A 1118 -6.27 -37.59 -34.29
N ALA A 1119 -7.45 -38.22 -34.28
CA ALA A 1119 -8.13 -38.70 -35.49
C ALA A 1119 -9.32 -37.81 -35.89
N ALA A 1120 -10.00 -38.14 -37.00
CA ALA A 1120 -11.08 -37.32 -37.57
C ALA A 1120 -12.37 -37.21 -36.72
N ASP A 1121 -12.46 -38.00 -35.65
CA ASP A 1121 -13.53 -37.93 -34.64
C ASP A 1121 -13.21 -36.91 -33.52
N GLY A 1122 -12.02 -36.28 -33.54
CA GLY A 1122 -11.54 -35.37 -32.51
C GLY A 1122 -10.96 -36.07 -31.27
N PHE A 1123 -11.03 -37.41 -31.20
CA PHE A 1123 -10.44 -38.17 -30.10
C PHE A 1123 -8.93 -38.36 -30.32
N THR A 1124 -8.19 -38.42 -29.22
CA THR A 1124 -6.75 -38.66 -29.22
C THR A 1124 -6.46 -40.09 -28.79
N TYR A 1125 -5.54 -40.75 -29.50
CA TYR A 1125 -5.20 -42.16 -29.37
C TYR A 1125 -3.67 -42.33 -29.43
N GLU A 1126 -3.13 -43.43 -28.90
CA GLU A 1126 -1.73 -43.80 -29.10
C GLU A 1126 -1.47 -44.04 -30.60
N ALA A 1127 -0.41 -43.42 -31.15
CA ALA A 1127 -0.09 -43.42 -32.57
C ALA A 1127 -0.13 -44.82 -33.19
N ASP A 1128 0.52 -45.77 -32.54
CA ASP A 1128 0.64 -47.16 -32.98
C ASP A 1128 -0.70 -47.90 -32.96
N ALA A 1129 -1.56 -47.59 -31.99
CA ALA A 1129 -2.87 -48.23 -31.82
C ALA A 1129 -3.86 -47.78 -32.90
N ILE A 1130 -3.98 -46.48 -33.13
CA ILE A 1130 -4.89 -45.94 -34.16
C ILE A 1130 -4.39 -46.25 -35.57
N ARG A 1131 -3.06 -46.27 -35.80
CA ARG A 1131 -2.48 -46.73 -37.08
C ARG A 1131 -2.80 -48.20 -37.34
N ARG A 1132 -2.66 -49.08 -36.33
CA ARG A 1132 -3.04 -50.50 -36.44
C ARG A 1132 -4.53 -50.66 -36.76
N TRP A 1133 -5.41 -49.97 -36.03
CA TRP A 1133 -6.86 -49.98 -36.26
C TRP A 1133 -7.22 -49.63 -37.71
N LEU A 1134 -6.73 -48.49 -38.21
CA LEU A 1134 -6.98 -48.04 -39.59
C LEU A 1134 -6.37 -49.00 -40.63
N SER A 1135 -5.16 -49.50 -40.39
CA SER A 1135 -4.50 -50.47 -41.30
C SER A 1135 -5.16 -51.86 -41.32
N GLY A 1136 -5.95 -52.20 -40.29
CA GLY A 1136 -6.77 -53.40 -40.25
C GLY A 1136 -8.01 -53.35 -41.14
N GLY A 1137 -8.24 -52.24 -41.85
CA GLY A 1137 -9.39 -52.04 -42.74
C GLY A 1137 -10.58 -51.37 -42.06
N HIS A 1138 -10.47 -50.96 -40.80
CA HIS A 1138 -11.52 -50.21 -40.11
C HIS A 1138 -11.50 -48.74 -40.54
N ASN A 1139 -12.65 -48.23 -40.98
CA ASN A 1139 -12.88 -46.81 -41.27
C ASN A 1139 -13.80 -46.12 -40.25
N THR A 1140 -14.02 -46.74 -39.09
CA THR A 1140 -14.83 -46.22 -37.97
C THR A 1140 -13.97 -45.76 -36.79
N SER A 1141 -14.51 -44.85 -35.99
CA SER A 1141 -13.95 -44.32 -34.76
C SER A 1141 -13.82 -45.45 -33.72
N PRO A 1142 -12.63 -45.72 -33.16
CA PRO A 1142 -12.50 -46.73 -32.11
C PRO A 1142 -13.32 -46.42 -30.84
N MET A 1143 -13.60 -45.13 -30.53
CA MET A 1143 -14.35 -44.73 -29.33
C MET A 1143 -15.87 -44.76 -29.54
N THR A 1144 -16.37 -44.41 -30.74
CA THR A 1144 -17.82 -44.27 -31.01
C THR A 1144 -18.39 -45.27 -32.01
N ASN A 1145 -17.53 -46.02 -32.70
CA ASN A 1145 -17.83 -46.90 -33.83
C ASN A 1145 -18.57 -46.23 -35.02
N LEU A 1146 -18.61 -44.90 -35.08
CA LEU A 1146 -19.14 -44.12 -36.20
C LEU A 1146 -18.09 -43.94 -37.31
N PRO A 1147 -18.47 -43.78 -38.59
CA PRO A 1147 -17.50 -43.57 -39.68
C PRO A 1147 -16.60 -42.33 -39.47
N LEU A 1148 -15.29 -42.50 -39.66
CA LEU A 1148 -14.32 -41.39 -39.63
C LEU A 1148 -14.37 -40.60 -40.94
N GLN A 1149 -14.37 -39.28 -40.86
CA GLN A 1149 -14.39 -38.41 -42.06
C GLN A 1149 -13.12 -38.55 -42.91
N HIS A 1150 -11.97 -38.86 -42.28
CA HIS A 1150 -10.73 -39.23 -42.95
C HIS A 1150 -9.84 -40.11 -42.07
N CYS A 1151 -8.92 -40.86 -42.67
CA CYS A 1151 -7.93 -41.68 -41.95
C CYS A 1151 -6.65 -40.91 -41.57
N ASN A 1152 -6.57 -39.60 -41.84
CA ASN A 1152 -5.41 -38.78 -41.48
C ASN A 1152 -5.33 -38.57 -39.96
N LEU A 1153 -4.10 -38.56 -39.42
CA LEU A 1153 -3.81 -38.48 -37.99
C LEU A 1153 -2.85 -37.32 -37.70
N ILE A 1154 -3.18 -36.49 -36.70
CA ILE A 1154 -2.42 -35.28 -36.35
C ILE A 1154 -1.69 -35.48 -35.01
N PRO A 1155 -0.37 -35.24 -34.88
CA PRO A 1155 0.35 -35.44 -33.62
C PRO A 1155 -0.13 -34.46 -32.54
N ASN A 1156 -0.61 -34.96 -31.40
CA ASN A 1156 -1.04 -34.16 -30.25
C ASN A 1156 0.14 -33.85 -29.32
N LEU A 1157 1.11 -33.08 -29.82
CA LEU A 1157 2.35 -32.75 -29.10
C LEU A 1157 2.12 -32.03 -27.76
N VAL A 1158 0.97 -31.35 -27.62
CA VAL A 1158 0.56 -30.67 -26.38
C VAL A 1158 0.15 -31.69 -25.32
N LEU A 1159 -0.72 -32.65 -25.67
CA LEU A 1159 -1.07 -33.74 -24.76
C LEU A 1159 0.15 -34.61 -24.45
N ARG A 1160 1.03 -34.85 -25.42
CA ARG A 1160 2.28 -35.58 -25.22
C ARG A 1160 3.18 -34.94 -24.14
N SER A 1161 3.31 -33.62 -24.16
CA SER A 1161 4.05 -32.89 -23.12
C SER A 1161 3.37 -33.02 -21.76
N ALA A 1162 2.04 -32.84 -21.69
CA ALA A 1162 1.28 -32.94 -20.43
C ALA A 1162 1.37 -34.35 -19.79
N ILE A 1163 1.35 -35.40 -20.61
CA ILE A 1163 1.53 -36.79 -20.15
C ILE A 1163 2.95 -36.99 -19.60
N GLN A 1164 3.97 -36.54 -20.32
CA GLN A 1164 5.38 -36.66 -19.89
C GLN A 1164 5.65 -35.87 -18.61
N GLU A 1165 5.05 -34.69 -18.48
CA GLU A 1165 5.12 -33.85 -17.28
C GLU A 1165 4.44 -34.51 -16.08
N TRP A 1166 3.27 -35.14 -16.29
CA TRP A 1166 2.57 -35.90 -15.24
C TRP A 1166 3.30 -37.19 -14.81
N LEU A 1167 3.87 -37.94 -15.76
CA LEU A 1167 4.69 -39.13 -15.49
C LEU A 1167 5.98 -38.78 -14.71
N GLN A 1168 6.52 -37.57 -14.89
CA GLN A 1168 7.64 -37.07 -14.08
C GLN A 1168 7.23 -36.66 -12.67
N GLN A 1169 5.96 -36.29 -12.45
CA GLN A 1169 5.40 -35.98 -11.14
C GLN A 1169 4.95 -37.24 -10.38
N HIS A 1170 4.61 -38.32 -11.10
CA HIS A 1170 4.19 -39.61 -10.55
C HIS A 1170 5.05 -40.76 -11.12
N PRO A 1171 6.35 -40.83 -10.76
CA PRO A 1171 7.23 -41.90 -11.24
C PRO A 1171 6.77 -43.26 -10.71
N GLN A 1172 6.42 -44.17 -11.62
CA GLN A 1172 6.10 -45.56 -11.27
C GLN A 1172 7.33 -46.32 -10.74
N THR A 1173 7.10 -47.14 -9.71
CA THR A 1173 8.05 -48.12 -9.16
C THR A 1173 7.79 -49.52 -9.70
#